data_AF-A0A933ZNC8-F1
#
_entry.id   AF-A0A933ZNC8-F1
#
_cell.length_a   1.000
_cell.length_b   1.000
_cell.length_c   1.000
_cell.angle_alpha   90.00
_cell.angle_beta   90.00
_cell.angle_gamma   90.00
#
_symmetry.space_group_name_H-M   'P 1'
#
loop_
_entity.id
_entity.type
_entity.pdbx_description
1 polymer ?
#
loop_
_entity_poly.entity_id
_entity_poly.type
_entity_poly.pdbx_seq_one_letter_code
_entity_poly.pdbx_strand_id
1 'polypeptide(L)'
;MKPIVRAWTEVRMRTPILLLGACTAVLQTLAVREAMASTGGNEAVVAALFGIWMVLTAGGAAIGRSSRATPRAVAIALVVYASCVPATLLAARASAKLLLPGAIPSVGKSSLIAGLLLAPSCLLAGWLYARLASGTHATSESAGVQSARAYLLDTLGSGLAGAWLALWVLDRALPFQVAGLAVAGALLGAAALLRRPGSIALGLAALASFIVLWRAPLDTMTYRWQTPGQSVIEARSSSRGALLVAHSHGQTQVLLEREPLLTLPDEHNAEWMTHVPLSLHPQPREVLVVGVAPAGSPALMQLHGVQHVDETVGDERIAQVISKLDAEAQGIRVRVLGDDERAWVRSTTERYDAVLVQSMPPTSVSGARLFSVEFYRELHRCLRPGGIVIVKAPAHASYAGIEQRRMHSGIASTLRATFAHVVVLPGPNTLYAASDAPLPAPEAVGSVIGQRLAQRAIRPGFVTSALLSDVMAKQRMADAERWASLTMPASTDAHPIVHRLALDAALAHLGDGGSWTLRVLALTIAMLALVWFSPRTRPVSFSVASTGFAGLALQLVLMLIYQTAVAALYRDVALVTAAFMAASCAGTWWGSRLGATRRALVVSDVAQAAIAGMMAAGAAAVIACNGTCARIAVVAGACAVGAASGVQIALASRSPEMSSRGPGGTVYAIDLMGAAFAALITYTLVVPSLGIAGTALCVAGVKALSAGALLAPARKLREAPSKVPGPAIALVVAVSLGVIDSTEHVFYALTVSRGYALAVLVVLLAMLGLAFQPRWLRERLVGLERRWAVITRTVALSPSRLVELSVLLPLGALPLARCYFKIPYLFCHTCPRPCAFGIMRPYLIPAALIVNLDDRRFCEKACPLGLAQRACERTRTRSLPSLGKAALVARLVTLGAVAVLYPMIASDRQSGIEGSGTFSWLFLNTYGISAWVLAASGALLIASFFVRRPFCDGACPIGATSDLVGRLEKRWLTKREQLEDEAEAERKSASCSRRV
;
A
#
# COMPACT_ATOMS: atom_id res chain seq x y z
N MET A 1 -1.62 9.30 -55.25
CA MET A 1 -0.92 10.19 -54.30
C MET A 1 -1.74 10.63 -53.07
N LYS A 2 -2.94 11.20 -53.21
CA LYS A 2 -3.79 11.64 -52.06
C LYS A 2 -4.04 10.57 -50.96
N PRO A 3 -4.34 9.28 -51.25
CA PRO A 3 -4.55 8.27 -50.20
C PRO A 3 -3.27 7.88 -49.46
N ILE A 4 -2.12 7.83 -50.16
CA ILE A 4 -0.82 7.54 -49.57
C ILE A 4 -0.38 8.69 -48.65
N VAL A 5 -0.55 9.94 -49.09
CA VAL A 5 -0.25 11.13 -48.27
C VAL A 5 -1.15 11.18 -47.03
N ARG A 6 -2.44 10.83 -47.16
CA ARG A 6 -3.40 10.78 -46.04
C ARG A 6 -3.05 9.68 -45.04
N ALA A 7 -2.70 8.49 -45.51
CA ALA A 7 -2.22 7.39 -44.67
C ALA A 7 -0.92 7.76 -43.94
N TRP A 8 0.03 8.39 -44.63
CA TRP A 8 1.28 8.89 -44.04
C TRP A 8 1.04 9.97 -42.97
N THR A 9 0.11 10.90 -43.19
CA THR A 9 -0.25 11.89 -42.17
C THR A 9 -0.96 11.26 -40.97
N GLU A 10 -1.79 10.24 -41.16
CA GLU A 10 -2.43 9.54 -40.05
C GLU A 10 -1.45 8.74 -39.20
N VAL A 11 -0.51 8.02 -39.83
CA VAL A 11 0.55 7.29 -39.13
C VAL A 11 1.40 8.27 -38.32
N ARG A 12 1.87 9.34 -38.95
CA ARG A 12 2.71 10.37 -38.34
C ARG A 12 2.08 11.04 -37.12
N MET A 13 0.75 11.17 -37.10
CA MET A 13 0.00 11.76 -35.98
C MET A 13 -0.27 10.78 -34.83
N ARG A 14 -0.18 9.46 -35.10
CA ARG A 14 -0.43 8.39 -34.12
C ARG A 14 0.85 7.88 -33.45
N THR A 15 1.99 7.96 -34.14
CA THR A 15 3.30 7.57 -33.62
C THR A 15 3.65 8.18 -32.25
N PRO A 16 3.38 9.48 -31.97
CA PRO A 16 3.77 10.08 -30.69
C PRO A 16 3.11 9.46 -29.46
N ILE A 17 1.86 8.98 -29.55
CA ILE A 17 1.18 8.33 -28.42
C ILE A 17 1.80 6.96 -28.13
N LEU A 18 2.04 6.18 -29.19
CA LEU A 18 2.68 4.87 -29.08
C LEU A 18 4.08 5.00 -28.48
N LEU A 19 4.87 5.97 -28.96
CA LEU A 19 6.20 6.23 -28.41
C LEU A 19 6.14 6.75 -26.98
N LEU A 20 5.17 7.59 -26.63
CA LEU A 20 4.98 8.04 -25.25
C LEU A 20 4.75 6.85 -24.32
N GLY A 21 3.82 5.95 -24.67
CA GLY A 21 3.55 4.72 -23.89
C GLY A 21 4.77 3.80 -23.75
N ALA A 22 5.58 3.70 -24.81
CA ALA A 22 6.85 2.95 -24.75
C ALA A 22 7.87 3.62 -23.80
N CYS A 23 8.04 4.94 -23.90
CA CYS A 23 8.99 5.70 -23.09
C CYS A 23 8.58 5.73 -21.61
N THR A 24 7.29 5.87 -21.30
CA THR A 24 6.77 5.83 -19.94
C THR A 24 6.97 4.46 -19.30
N ALA A 25 6.75 3.37 -20.04
CA ALA A 25 7.02 2.02 -19.57
C ALA A 25 8.51 1.80 -19.27
N VAL A 26 9.41 2.26 -20.16
CA VAL A 26 10.86 2.21 -19.92
C VAL A 26 11.24 2.99 -18.66
N LEU A 27 10.77 4.23 -18.54
CA LEU A 27 11.05 5.04 -17.37
C LEU A 27 10.48 4.41 -16.09
N GLN A 28 9.30 3.78 -16.15
CA GLN A 28 8.68 3.11 -15.01
C GLN A 28 9.56 1.97 -14.51
N THR A 29 10.01 1.10 -15.41
CA THR A 29 10.89 -0.01 -15.05
C THR A 29 12.22 0.49 -14.48
N LEU A 30 12.85 1.49 -15.11
CA LEU A 30 14.14 2.01 -14.63
C LEU A 30 14.01 2.75 -13.30
N ALA A 31 12.99 3.60 -13.13
CA ALA A 31 12.78 4.36 -11.92
C ALA A 31 12.46 3.46 -10.72
N VAL A 32 11.68 2.40 -10.91
CA VAL A 32 11.42 1.42 -9.85
C VAL A 32 12.71 0.70 -9.46
N ARG A 33 13.51 0.21 -10.43
CA ARG A 33 14.80 -0.45 -10.13
C ARG A 33 15.77 0.47 -9.38
N GLU A 34 15.94 1.70 -9.83
CA GLU A 34 16.84 2.66 -9.17
C GLU A 34 16.33 3.08 -7.78
N ALA A 35 15.01 3.20 -7.61
CA ALA A 35 14.43 3.50 -6.31
C ALA A 35 14.55 2.32 -5.33
N MET A 36 14.42 1.07 -5.81
CA MET A 36 14.69 -0.12 -4.99
C MET A 36 16.16 -0.17 -4.59
N ALA A 37 17.07 0.04 -5.55
CA ALA A 37 18.50 0.12 -5.31
C ALA A 37 18.90 1.25 -4.34
N SER A 38 18.19 2.38 -4.32
CA SER A 38 18.53 3.48 -3.40
C SER A 38 17.96 3.29 -2.00
N THR A 39 16.83 2.60 -1.85
CA THR A 39 16.05 2.50 -0.60
C THR A 39 16.12 1.14 0.10
N GLY A 40 16.89 0.17 -0.41
CA GLY A 40 17.04 -1.15 0.21
C GLY A 40 15.84 -2.08 0.01
N GLY A 41 15.00 -1.81 -1.01
CA GLY A 41 13.98 -2.69 -1.58
C GLY A 41 13.04 -3.42 -0.61
N ASN A 42 11.82 -2.90 -0.42
CA ASN A 42 10.68 -3.72 0.02
C ASN A 42 9.44 -3.42 -0.84
N GLU A 43 8.50 -4.37 -0.90
CA GLU A 43 7.30 -4.28 -1.74
C GLU A 43 6.37 -3.15 -1.31
N ALA A 44 6.46 -2.70 -0.05
CA ALA A 44 5.73 -1.53 0.42
C ALA A 44 6.24 -0.23 -0.23
N VAL A 45 7.55 -0.12 -0.44
CA VAL A 45 8.16 0.99 -1.19
C VAL A 45 7.79 0.89 -2.68
N VAL A 46 7.80 -0.31 -3.27
CA VAL A 46 7.33 -0.52 -4.65
C VAL A 46 5.86 -0.14 -4.82
N ALA A 47 5.00 -0.55 -3.89
CA ALA A 47 3.59 -0.17 -3.83
C ALA A 47 3.42 1.35 -3.72
N ALA A 48 4.20 2.01 -2.86
CA ALA A 48 4.21 3.46 -2.73
C ALA A 48 4.64 4.16 -4.03
N LEU A 49 5.72 3.68 -4.66
CA LEU A 49 6.23 4.19 -5.94
C LEU A 49 5.17 4.09 -7.04
N PHE A 50 4.54 2.93 -7.21
CA PHE A 50 3.46 2.77 -8.19
C PHE A 50 2.24 3.64 -7.85
N GLY A 51 1.83 3.71 -6.59
CA GLY A 51 0.73 4.58 -6.16
C GLY A 51 1.00 6.05 -6.50
N ILE A 52 2.18 6.55 -6.14
CA ILE A 52 2.63 7.92 -6.39
C ILE A 52 2.72 8.20 -7.90
N TRP A 53 3.35 7.31 -8.65
CA TRP A 53 3.42 7.39 -10.11
C TRP A 53 2.03 7.58 -10.72
N MET A 54 1.11 6.69 -10.37
CA MET A 54 -0.23 6.66 -10.95
C MET A 54 -1.05 7.90 -10.55
N VAL A 55 -0.95 8.38 -9.30
CA VAL A 55 -1.59 9.63 -8.84
C VAL A 55 -1.05 10.83 -9.62
N LEU A 56 0.27 10.94 -9.77
CA LEU A 56 0.90 12.07 -10.45
C LEU A 56 0.58 12.06 -11.95
N THR A 57 0.62 10.90 -12.61
CA THR A 57 0.20 10.78 -14.02
C THR A 57 -1.29 11.07 -14.21
N ALA A 58 -2.16 10.62 -13.30
CA ALA A 58 -3.57 10.97 -13.30
C ALA A 58 -3.79 12.48 -13.13
N GLY A 59 -3.05 13.11 -12.23
CA GLY A 59 -3.05 14.57 -12.03
C GLY A 59 -2.62 15.32 -13.29
N GLY A 60 -1.54 14.88 -13.93
CA GLY A 60 -1.05 15.40 -15.20
C GLY A 60 -2.10 15.31 -16.31
N ALA A 61 -2.76 14.15 -16.45
CA ALA A 61 -3.83 13.94 -17.42
C ALA A 61 -5.07 14.80 -17.13
N ALA A 62 -5.40 14.99 -15.85
CA ALA A 62 -6.51 15.84 -15.42
C ALA A 62 -6.26 17.34 -15.69
N ILE A 63 -5.01 17.82 -15.57
CA ILE A 63 -4.61 19.19 -15.95
C ILE A 63 -4.60 19.30 -17.48
N GLY A 64 -3.99 18.31 -18.12
CA GLY A 64 -3.83 18.21 -19.55
C GLY A 64 -5.12 18.00 -20.32
N ARG A 65 -6.30 17.85 -19.71
CA ARG A 65 -7.59 17.86 -20.44
C ARG A 65 -8.15 19.28 -20.65
N SER A 66 -7.85 20.22 -19.76
CA SER A 66 -8.38 21.60 -19.79
C SER A 66 -7.52 22.60 -20.55
N SER A 67 -6.27 22.27 -20.82
CA SER A 67 -5.36 23.14 -21.58
C SER A 67 -5.80 23.28 -23.06
N ARG A 68 -5.18 24.21 -23.80
CA ARG A 68 -5.14 24.20 -25.27
C ARG A 68 -3.67 24.29 -25.66
N ALA A 69 -3.17 23.36 -26.47
CA ALA A 69 -1.75 23.29 -26.83
C ALA A 69 -1.60 23.09 -28.34
N THR A 70 -0.65 23.81 -28.94
CA THR A 70 -0.30 23.65 -30.36
C THR A 70 0.59 22.41 -30.54
N PRO A 71 0.70 21.83 -31.76
CA PRO A 71 1.63 20.75 -32.05
C PRO A 71 3.08 21.06 -31.64
N ARG A 72 3.50 22.32 -31.78
CA ARG A 72 4.83 22.79 -31.34
C ARG A 72 4.99 22.72 -29.83
N ALA A 73 3.98 23.15 -29.06
CA ALA A 73 4.02 23.07 -27.60
C ALA A 73 4.09 21.61 -27.12
N VAL A 74 3.36 20.69 -27.78
CA VAL A 74 3.43 19.25 -27.49
C VAL A 74 4.80 18.66 -27.86
N ALA A 75 5.40 19.07 -28.99
CA ALA A 75 6.74 18.66 -29.37
C ALA A 75 7.80 19.15 -28.37
N ILE A 76 7.72 20.40 -27.90
CA ILE A 76 8.60 20.92 -26.85
C ILE A 76 8.44 20.12 -25.56
N ALA A 77 7.20 19.83 -25.15
CA ALA A 77 6.94 19.02 -23.97
C ALA A 77 7.51 17.59 -24.10
N LEU A 78 7.51 16.98 -25.30
CA LEU A 78 8.18 15.70 -25.54
C LEU A 78 9.71 15.80 -25.43
N VAL A 79 10.31 16.90 -25.89
CA VAL A 79 11.75 17.17 -25.70
C VAL A 79 12.08 17.33 -24.21
N VAL A 80 11.27 18.08 -23.47
CA VAL A 80 11.42 18.22 -22.01
C VAL A 80 11.29 16.86 -21.32
N TYR A 81 10.31 16.05 -21.73
CA TYR A 81 10.12 14.70 -21.21
C TYR A 81 11.32 13.80 -21.49
N ALA A 82 11.94 13.92 -22.68
CA ALA A 82 13.17 13.21 -23.01
C ALA A 82 14.28 13.53 -22.01
N SER A 83 14.47 14.79 -21.63
CA SER A 83 15.44 15.20 -20.60
C SER A 83 15.08 14.74 -19.19
N CYS A 84 13.79 14.61 -18.87
CA CYS A 84 13.35 14.11 -17.57
C CYS A 84 13.77 12.66 -17.32
N VAL A 85 13.88 11.81 -18.35
CA VAL A 85 14.25 10.40 -18.18
C VAL A 85 15.63 10.23 -17.50
N PRO A 86 16.75 10.71 -18.07
CA PRO A 86 18.05 10.60 -17.42
C PRO A 86 18.14 11.45 -16.15
N ALA A 87 17.41 12.58 -16.07
CA ALA A 87 17.38 13.40 -14.86
C ALA A 87 16.75 12.65 -13.68
N THR A 88 15.67 11.90 -13.89
CA THR A 88 15.05 11.05 -12.86
C THR A 88 16.03 9.98 -12.37
N LEU A 89 16.82 9.35 -13.26
CA LEU A 89 17.85 8.37 -12.87
C LEU A 89 18.97 9.03 -12.06
N LEU A 90 19.51 10.15 -12.52
CA LEU A 90 20.56 10.89 -11.81
C LEU A 90 20.07 11.33 -10.43
N ALA A 91 18.85 11.84 -10.34
CA ALA A 91 18.26 12.28 -9.09
C ALA A 91 17.98 11.08 -8.15
N ALA A 92 17.54 9.93 -8.67
CA ALA A 92 17.39 8.71 -7.89
C ALA A 92 18.74 8.26 -7.29
N ARG A 93 19.82 8.26 -8.08
CA ARG A 93 21.16 7.92 -7.57
C ARG A 93 21.71 8.97 -6.60
N ALA A 94 21.48 10.25 -6.87
CA ALA A 94 21.89 11.32 -5.97
C ALA A 94 21.13 11.29 -4.64
N SER A 95 19.88 10.80 -4.62
CA SER A 95 19.09 10.65 -3.40
C SER A 95 19.75 9.71 -2.39
N ALA A 96 20.60 8.78 -2.84
CA ALA A 96 21.38 7.91 -1.96
C ALA A 96 22.31 8.70 -1.00
N LYS A 97 22.74 9.92 -1.37
CA LYS A 97 23.54 10.81 -0.51
C LYS A 97 22.76 11.40 0.65
N LEU A 98 21.42 11.47 0.53
CA LEU A 98 20.52 11.94 1.59
C LEU A 98 20.22 10.82 2.60
N LEU A 99 20.66 9.60 2.32
CA LEU A 99 20.44 8.40 3.12
C LEU A 99 21.75 8.00 3.78
N LEU A 100 21.68 7.63 5.06
CA LEU A 100 22.82 7.04 5.76
C LEU A 100 23.20 5.72 5.06
N PRO A 101 24.49 5.49 4.75
CA PRO A 101 24.94 4.21 4.20
C PRO A 101 24.52 3.05 5.12
N GLY A 102 23.94 1.99 4.55
CA GLY A 102 23.44 0.83 5.30
C GLY A 102 22.15 1.05 6.09
N ALA A 103 21.52 2.24 6.02
CA ALA A 103 20.25 2.51 6.66
C ALA A 103 19.09 2.39 5.66
N ILE A 104 18.08 1.58 6.00
CA ILE A 104 16.83 1.49 5.25
C ILE A 104 15.98 2.73 5.58
N PRO A 105 15.67 3.63 4.63
CA PRO A 105 14.80 4.78 4.89
C PRO A 105 13.39 4.34 5.30
N SER A 106 12.78 5.11 6.20
CA SER A 106 11.37 4.90 6.54
C SER A 106 10.49 5.07 5.31
N VAL A 107 9.39 4.31 5.22
CA VAL A 107 8.48 4.35 4.07
C VAL A 107 8.00 5.77 3.76
N GLY A 108 7.79 6.60 4.79
CA GLY A 108 7.43 8.01 4.62
C GLY A 108 8.51 8.83 3.91
N LYS A 109 9.78 8.68 4.31
CA LYS A 109 10.92 9.34 3.64
C LYS A 109 11.09 8.83 2.21
N SER A 110 11.00 7.51 2.01
CA SER A 110 11.06 6.88 0.68
C SER A 110 9.93 7.38 -0.23
N SER A 111 8.71 7.52 0.30
CA SER A 111 7.56 8.03 -0.43
C SER A 111 7.71 9.52 -0.81
N LEU A 112 8.27 10.35 0.08
CA LEU A 112 8.53 11.76 -0.21
C LEU A 112 9.59 11.91 -1.30
N ILE A 113 10.70 11.18 -1.18
CA ILE A 113 11.77 11.14 -2.19
C ILE A 113 11.19 10.68 -3.53
N ALA A 114 10.45 9.57 -3.55
CA ALA A 114 9.75 9.07 -4.73
C ALA A 114 8.84 10.12 -5.37
N GLY A 115 8.02 10.81 -4.58
CA GLY A 115 7.12 11.87 -5.05
C GLY A 115 7.87 13.01 -5.74
N LEU A 116 8.97 13.47 -5.15
CA LEU A 116 9.79 14.55 -5.71
C LEU A 116 10.52 14.10 -6.99
N LEU A 117 11.04 12.87 -7.02
CA LEU A 117 11.76 12.32 -8.17
C LEU A 117 10.86 12.06 -9.37
N LEU A 118 9.64 11.57 -9.13
CA LEU A 118 8.71 11.15 -10.17
C LEU A 118 7.80 12.29 -10.65
N ALA A 119 7.59 13.35 -9.86
CA ALA A 119 6.65 14.43 -10.20
C ALA A 119 6.90 15.08 -11.58
N PRO A 120 8.13 15.49 -11.96
CA PRO A 120 8.34 16.15 -13.25
C PRO A 120 7.98 15.26 -14.43
N SER A 121 8.42 14.00 -14.41
CA SER A 121 8.19 13.07 -15.51
C SER A 121 6.75 12.56 -15.56
N CYS A 122 6.14 12.24 -14.41
CA CYS A 122 4.79 11.67 -14.34
C CYS A 122 3.71 12.71 -14.68
N LEU A 123 3.81 13.93 -14.13
CA LEU A 123 2.86 15.01 -14.45
C LEU A 123 2.94 15.37 -15.94
N LEU A 124 4.16 15.44 -16.49
CA LEU A 124 4.37 15.74 -17.90
C LEU A 124 3.87 14.62 -18.81
N ALA A 125 4.12 13.35 -18.47
CA ALA A 125 3.61 12.20 -19.21
C ALA A 125 2.07 12.19 -19.25
N GLY A 126 1.42 12.42 -18.10
CA GLY A 126 -0.05 12.51 -18.03
C GLY A 126 -0.59 13.67 -18.88
N TRP A 127 0.06 14.84 -18.81
CA TRP A 127 -0.31 15.99 -19.62
C TRP A 127 -0.15 15.73 -21.12
N LEU A 128 0.97 15.13 -21.53
CA LEU A 128 1.26 14.73 -22.91
C LEU A 128 0.23 13.73 -23.44
N TYR A 129 -0.10 12.71 -22.65
CA TYR A 129 -1.14 11.74 -22.99
C TYR A 129 -2.47 12.45 -23.29
N ALA A 130 -2.92 13.30 -22.36
CA ALA A 130 -4.19 14.02 -22.50
C ALA A 130 -4.23 14.92 -23.75
N ARG A 131 -3.12 15.60 -24.06
CA ARG A 131 -2.99 16.45 -25.26
C ARG A 131 -2.96 15.66 -26.56
N LEU A 132 -2.21 14.56 -26.60
CA LEU A 132 -2.15 13.73 -27.79
C LEU A 132 -3.48 12.99 -28.02
N ALA A 133 -4.14 12.55 -26.94
CA ALA A 133 -5.43 11.86 -26.97
C ALA A 133 -6.61 12.76 -27.35
N SER A 134 -6.51 14.07 -27.12
CA SER A 134 -7.51 15.05 -27.57
C SER A 134 -7.38 15.43 -29.04
N GLY A 135 -6.31 14.99 -29.71
CA GLY A 135 -5.96 15.40 -31.05
C GLY A 135 -5.43 16.84 -31.10
N THR A 136 -4.39 17.09 -31.90
CA THR A 136 -3.86 18.44 -32.13
C THR A 136 -4.54 19.16 -33.30
N HIS A 137 -5.49 18.51 -33.97
CA HIS A 137 -6.28 19.03 -35.09
C HIS A 137 -7.75 18.59 -34.97
N ALA A 138 -8.67 19.38 -35.55
CA ALA A 138 -10.08 19.04 -35.60
C ALA A 138 -10.28 17.76 -36.43
N THR A 139 -10.78 16.70 -35.80
CA THR A 139 -11.13 15.43 -36.46
C THR A 139 -12.64 15.21 -36.42
N SER A 140 -13.17 14.48 -37.39
CA SER A 140 -14.61 14.12 -37.48
C SER A 140 -15.02 13.00 -36.50
N GLU A 141 -14.06 12.40 -35.78
CA GLU A 141 -14.33 11.29 -34.85
C GLU A 141 -14.93 11.79 -33.54
N SER A 142 -15.86 11.05 -32.95
CA SER A 142 -16.41 11.39 -31.63
C SER A 142 -15.32 11.34 -30.54
N ALA A 143 -15.42 12.21 -29.53
CA ALA A 143 -14.45 12.31 -28.44
C ALA A 143 -14.17 10.97 -27.73
N GLY A 144 -15.19 10.11 -27.62
CA GLY A 144 -15.05 8.79 -26.99
C GLY A 144 -14.24 7.79 -27.81
N VAL A 145 -14.34 7.84 -29.15
CA VAL A 145 -13.54 6.99 -30.06
C VAL A 145 -12.08 7.41 -30.03
N GLN A 146 -11.81 8.73 -30.03
CA GLN A 146 -10.45 9.25 -29.90
C GLN A 146 -9.80 8.80 -28.59
N SER A 147 -10.53 8.88 -27.47
CA SER A 147 -10.04 8.43 -26.16
C SER A 147 -9.73 6.93 -26.12
N ALA A 148 -10.61 6.08 -26.69
CA ALA A 148 -10.38 4.63 -26.73
C ALA A 148 -9.17 4.27 -27.61
N ARG A 149 -8.98 4.98 -28.74
CA ARG A 149 -7.84 4.78 -29.64
C ARG A 149 -6.52 5.22 -29.02
N ALA A 150 -6.51 6.34 -28.30
CA ALA A 150 -5.33 6.81 -27.59
C ALA A 150 -4.88 5.81 -26.53
N TYR A 151 -5.83 5.28 -25.74
CA TYR A 151 -5.55 4.23 -24.76
C TYR A 151 -4.95 2.98 -25.41
N LEU A 152 -5.53 2.53 -26.54
CA LEU A 152 -5.02 1.40 -27.31
C LEU A 152 -3.56 1.61 -27.76
N LEU A 153 -3.24 2.78 -28.32
CA LEU A 153 -1.89 3.08 -28.81
C LEU A 153 -0.86 3.19 -27.68
N ASP A 154 -1.24 3.82 -26.57
CA ASP A 154 -0.41 3.96 -25.38
C ASP A 154 -0.10 2.59 -24.78
N THR A 155 -1.14 1.78 -24.56
CA THR A 155 -1.02 0.41 -24.03
C THR A 155 -0.20 -0.50 -24.96
N LEU A 156 -0.36 -0.35 -26.29
CA LEU A 156 0.46 -1.07 -27.26
C LEU A 156 1.94 -0.69 -27.14
N GLY A 157 2.24 0.61 -27.04
CA GLY A 157 3.59 1.12 -26.81
C GLY A 157 4.21 0.56 -25.53
N SER A 158 3.48 0.63 -24.42
CA SER A 158 3.92 0.10 -23.13
C SER A 158 4.11 -1.41 -23.14
N GLY A 159 3.20 -2.16 -23.79
CA GLY A 159 3.30 -3.62 -23.92
C GLY A 159 4.51 -4.07 -24.74
N LEU A 160 4.77 -3.42 -25.88
CA LEU A 160 5.93 -3.71 -26.73
C LEU A 160 7.25 -3.38 -26.01
N ALA A 161 7.31 -2.21 -25.36
CA ALA A 161 8.48 -1.81 -24.59
C ALA A 161 8.74 -2.76 -23.42
N GLY A 162 7.69 -3.11 -22.66
CA GLY A 162 7.78 -4.06 -21.55
C GLY A 162 8.26 -5.44 -21.97
N ALA A 163 7.70 -6.00 -23.06
CA ALA A 163 8.13 -7.29 -23.61
C ALA A 163 9.60 -7.25 -24.08
N TRP A 164 9.99 -6.18 -24.77
CA TRP A 164 11.35 -6.02 -25.26
C TRP A 164 12.36 -5.90 -24.10
N LEU A 165 12.05 -5.10 -23.08
CA LEU A 165 12.87 -4.97 -21.89
C LEU A 165 13.05 -6.30 -21.15
N ALA A 166 11.94 -7.03 -20.93
CA ALA A 166 11.91 -8.30 -20.23
C ALA A 166 12.76 -9.39 -20.90
N LEU A 167 12.67 -9.48 -22.23
CA LEU A 167 13.26 -10.59 -22.99
C LEU A 167 14.70 -10.34 -23.43
N TRP A 168 15.09 -9.08 -23.66
CA TRP A 168 16.35 -8.78 -24.35
C TRP A 168 17.33 -7.89 -23.61
N VAL A 169 16.88 -7.04 -22.67
CA VAL A 169 17.61 -5.81 -22.32
C VAL A 169 18.00 -5.73 -20.85
N LEU A 170 17.10 -6.10 -19.92
CA LEU A 170 17.36 -5.95 -18.48
C LEU A 170 18.60 -6.72 -18.02
N ASP A 171 18.85 -7.87 -18.66
CA ASP A 171 20.00 -8.71 -18.40
C ASP A 171 21.22 -8.32 -19.25
N ARG A 172 21.19 -7.33 -20.14
CA ARG A 172 22.35 -7.07 -21.04
C ARG A 172 22.84 -5.63 -21.05
N ALA A 173 21.97 -4.68 -20.73
CA ALA A 173 22.28 -3.25 -20.80
C ALA A 173 22.23 -2.59 -19.42
N LEU A 174 23.03 -1.55 -19.23
CA LEU A 174 23.02 -0.71 -18.04
C LEU A 174 21.87 0.32 -18.10
N PRO A 175 21.37 0.82 -16.95
CA PRO A 175 20.22 1.73 -16.89
C PRO A 175 20.28 2.96 -17.82
N PHE A 176 21.42 3.66 -17.94
CA PHE A 176 21.51 4.82 -18.84
C PHE A 176 21.48 4.44 -20.32
N GLN A 177 21.99 3.25 -20.67
CA GLN A 177 21.91 2.72 -22.04
C GLN A 177 20.45 2.47 -22.44
N VAL A 178 19.65 1.91 -21.52
CA VAL A 178 18.21 1.72 -21.71
C VAL A 178 17.47 3.05 -21.74
N ALA A 179 17.85 4.01 -20.90
CA ALA A 179 17.30 5.36 -20.91
C ALA A 179 17.50 6.05 -22.26
N GLY A 180 18.63 5.79 -22.94
CA GLY A 180 18.91 6.31 -24.28
C GLY A 180 17.84 6.00 -25.31
N LEU A 181 17.14 4.86 -25.17
CA LEU A 181 16.06 4.48 -26.06
C LEU A 181 14.76 5.23 -25.77
N ALA A 182 14.45 5.47 -24.49
CA ALA A 182 13.31 6.31 -24.12
C ALA A 182 13.55 7.77 -24.54
N VAL A 183 14.77 8.28 -24.38
CA VAL A 183 15.16 9.62 -24.88
C VAL A 183 14.99 9.69 -26.40
N ALA A 184 15.54 8.72 -27.15
CA ALA A 184 15.40 8.66 -28.59
C ALA A 184 13.94 8.55 -29.03
N GLY A 185 13.14 7.70 -28.37
CA GLY A 185 11.71 7.54 -28.65
C GLY A 185 10.92 8.83 -28.43
N ALA A 186 11.16 9.56 -27.33
CA ALA A 186 10.50 10.83 -27.06
C ALA A 186 10.88 11.90 -28.11
N LEU A 187 12.15 11.98 -28.50
CA LEU A 187 12.63 12.90 -29.54
C LEU A 187 12.08 12.56 -30.93
N LEU A 188 11.97 11.28 -31.29
CA LEU A 188 11.32 10.83 -32.53
C LEU A 188 9.81 11.14 -32.52
N GLY A 189 9.14 11.01 -31.37
CA GLY A 189 7.77 11.46 -31.17
C GLY A 189 7.61 12.97 -31.41
N ALA A 190 8.55 13.78 -30.91
CA ALA A 190 8.59 15.22 -31.17
C ALA A 190 8.84 15.54 -32.65
N ALA A 191 9.76 14.82 -33.30
CA ALA A 191 10.08 14.97 -34.71
C ALA A 191 8.86 14.68 -35.62
N ALA A 192 8.03 13.71 -35.24
CA ALA A 192 6.81 13.38 -35.96
C ALA A 192 5.80 14.55 -35.98
N LEU A 193 5.81 15.44 -34.97
CA LEU A 193 4.90 16.59 -34.86
C LEU A 193 5.39 17.87 -35.57
N LEU A 194 6.67 17.95 -35.97
CA LEU A 194 7.30 19.18 -36.51
C LEU A 194 7.51 19.14 -38.04
N ARG A 195 7.68 20.31 -38.69
CA ARG A 195 7.99 20.40 -40.13
C ARG A 195 9.46 20.08 -40.45
N ARG A 196 9.78 19.93 -41.74
CA ARG A 196 10.98 19.23 -42.26
C ARG A 196 12.38 19.71 -41.80
N PRO A 197 12.70 20.98 -41.44
CA PRO A 197 14.01 21.21 -40.83
C PRO A 197 14.05 20.71 -39.37
N GLY A 198 13.00 20.95 -38.59
CA GLY A 198 12.92 20.57 -37.18
C GLY A 198 12.83 19.04 -36.96
N SER A 199 12.18 18.31 -37.86
CA SER A 199 12.09 16.85 -37.76
C SER A 199 13.44 16.15 -38.00
N ILE A 200 14.26 16.67 -38.91
CA ILE A 200 15.61 16.11 -39.19
C ILE A 200 16.54 16.41 -38.01
N ALA A 201 16.55 17.64 -37.51
CA ALA A 201 17.36 18.03 -36.36
C ALA A 201 17.06 17.16 -35.13
N LEU A 202 15.77 16.92 -34.82
CA LEU A 202 15.37 16.04 -33.71
C LEU A 202 15.67 14.56 -33.96
N GLY A 203 15.62 14.10 -35.20
CA GLY A 203 16.06 12.74 -35.55
C GLY A 203 17.56 12.53 -35.34
N LEU A 204 18.38 13.50 -35.75
CA LEU A 204 19.83 13.50 -35.49
C LEU A 204 20.13 13.61 -33.99
N ALA A 205 19.38 14.45 -33.26
CA ALA A 205 19.49 14.54 -31.81
C ALA A 205 19.12 13.21 -31.13
N ALA A 206 18.08 12.51 -31.59
CA ALA A 206 17.71 11.19 -31.07
C ALA A 206 18.84 10.17 -31.24
N LEU A 207 19.46 10.13 -32.42
CA LEU A 207 20.61 9.25 -32.69
C LEU A 207 21.82 9.62 -31.84
N ALA A 208 22.15 10.91 -31.76
CA ALA A 208 23.28 11.40 -30.95
C ALA A 208 23.09 11.11 -29.47
N SER A 209 21.90 11.39 -28.91
CA SER A 209 21.57 11.08 -27.51
C SER A 209 21.65 9.59 -27.21
N PHE A 210 21.19 8.73 -28.13
CA PHE A 210 21.32 7.28 -27.99
C PHE A 210 22.80 6.85 -27.95
N ILE A 211 23.62 7.31 -28.90
CA ILE A 211 25.05 6.97 -28.96
C ILE A 211 25.79 7.45 -27.70
N VAL A 212 25.53 8.68 -27.26
CA VAL A 212 26.16 9.26 -26.06
C VAL A 212 25.79 8.47 -24.82
N LEU A 213 24.50 8.21 -24.58
CA LEU A 213 24.05 7.46 -23.42
C LEU A 213 24.48 5.98 -23.46
N TRP A 214 24.70 5.41 -24.64
CA TRP A 214 25.20 4.05 -24.80
C TRP A 214 26.69 3.92 -24.48
N ARG A 215 27.50 4.89 -24.90
CA ARG A 215 28.97 4.86 -24.81
C ARG A 215 29.53 5.52 -23.55
N ALA A 216 28.86 6.53 -23.02
CA ALA A 216 29.37 7.26 -21.86
C ALA A 216 29.32 6.38 -20.60
N PRO A 217 30.38 6.36 -19.76
CA PRO A 217 30.44 5.56 -18.53
C PRO A 217 29.62 6.20 -17.39
N LEU A 218 28.46 6.79 -17.70
CA LEU A 218 27.59 7.49 -16.76
C LEU A 218 27.17 6.57 -15.61
N ASP A 219 26.94 5.30 -15.91
CA ASP A 219 26.59 4.31 -14.90
C ASP A 219 27.68 4.16 -13.84
N THR A 220 28.90 3.82 -14.26
CA THR A 220 30.05 3.64 -13.35
C THR A 220 30.40 4.93 -12.60
N MET A 221 30.26 6.09 -13.25
CA MET A 221 30.51 7.39 -12.62
C MET A 221 29.50 7.71 -11.51
N THR A 222 28.23 7.35 -11.72
CA THR A 222 27.14 7.71 -10.80
C THR A 222 26.89 6.66 -9.73
N TYR A 223 27.26 5.39 -9.94
CA TYR A 223 27.22 4.37 -8.88
C TYR A 223 28.13 4.72 -7.71
N ARG A 224 29.26 5.42 -7.95
CA ARG A 224 30.12 5.95 -6.88
C ARG A 224 29.39 6.88 -5.91
N TRP A 225 28.28 7.48 -6.31
CA TRP A 225 27.47 8.33 -5.42
C TRP A 225 26.67 7.51 -4.40
N GLN A 226 26.46 6.22 -4.65
CA GLN A 226 25.71 5.32 -3.77
C GLN A 226 26.60 4.68 -2.70
N THR A 227 27.92 4.62 -2.93
CA THR A 227 28.95 4.06 -2.04
C THR A 227 30.04 5.11 -1.70
N PRO A 228 29.71 6.17 -0.94
CA PRO A 228 30.68 7.20 -0.59
C PRO A 228 31.87 6.59 0.17
N GLY A 229 33.10 6.91 -0.23
CA GLY A 229 34.32 6.41 0.43
C GLY A 229 34.76 4.99 0.05
N GLN A 230 34.07 4.34 -0.90
CA GLN A 230 34.48 3.03 -1.43
C GLN A 230 34.88 3.15 -2.90
N SER A 231 35.92 2.41 -3.32
CA SER A 231 36.28 2.27 -4.74
C SER A 231 35.47 1.15 -5.38
N VAL A 232 34.62 1.49 -6.34
CA VAL A 232 33.88 0.49 -7.13
C VAL A 232 34.85 -0.15 -8.12
N ILE A 233 35.16 -1.43 -7.92
CA ILE A 233 36.03 -2.25 -8.78
C ILE A 233 35.24 -2.70 -10.01
N GLU A 234 34.04 -3.22 -9.78
CA GLU A 234 33.21 -3.80 -10.83
C GLU A 234 31.73 -3.47 -10.60
N ALA A 235 31.00 -3.19 -11.69
CA ALA A 235 29.57 -2.96 -11.67
C ALA A 235 28.89 -3.77 -12.78
N ARG A 236 27.93 -4.62 -12.42
CA ARG A 236 27.14 -5.44 -13.34
C ARG A 236 25.65 -5.24 -13.12
N SER A 237 24.85 -5.33 -14.18
CA SER A 237 23.40 -5.52 -14.05
C SER A 237 23.14 -7.00 -13.81
N SER A 238 22.29 -7.37 -12.86
CA SER A 238 21.74 -8.72 -12.67
C SER A 238 20.23 -8.67 -12.88
N SER A 239 19.59 -9.84 -13.03
CA SER A 239 18.13 -9.93 -13.06
C SER A 239 17.51 -9.49 -11.72
N ARG A 240 18.25 -9.62 -10.61
CA ARG A 240 17.85 -9.23 -9.25
C ARG A 240 18.12 -7.76 -8.90
N GLY A 241 19.02 -7.08 -9.60
CA GLY A 241 19.38 -5.70 -9.25
C GLY A 241 20.76 -5.30 -9.78
N ALA A 242 21.23 -4.12 -9.36
CA ALA A 242 22.62 -3.71 -9.62
C ALA A 242 23.56 -4.43 -8.65
N LEU A 243 24.56 -5.12 -9.21
CA LEU A 243 25.62 -5.80 -8.47
C LEU A 243 26.88 -4.95 -8.51
N LEU A 244 27.36 -4.54 -7.34
CA LEU A 244 28.56 -3.71 -7.18
C LEU A 244 29.60 -4.47 -6.36
N VAL A 245 30.84 -4.53 -6.86
CA VAL A 245 31.99 -4.98 -6.07
C VAL A 245 32.75 -3.74 -5.65
N ALA A 246 32.68 -3.42 -4.37
CA ALA A 246 33.28 -2.23 -3.78
C ALA A 246 34.42 -2.62 -2.84
N HIS A 247 35.49 -1.82 -2.82
CA HIS A 247 36.62 -2.01 -1.93
C HIS A 247 36.83 -0.78 -1.04
N SER A 248 37.08 -1.02 0.23
CA SER A 248 37.31 0.04 1.21
C SER A 248 38.15 -0.49 2.37
N HIS A 249 39.22 0.22 2.71
CA HIS A 249 40.07 -0.07 3.88
C HIS A 249 40.49 -1.54 4.04
N GLY A 250 40.85 -2.22 2.94
CA GLY A 250 41.28 -3.63 2.97
C GLY A 250 40.14 -4.65 2.98
N GLN A 251 38.88 -4.20 2.98
CA GLN A 251 37.71 -5.05 2.84
C GLN A 251 37.11 -4.93 1.44
N THR A 252 36.65 -6.05 0.88
CA THR A 252 35.91 -6.12 -0.37
C THR A 252 34.48 -6.54 -0.07
N GLN A 253 33.50 -5.79 -0.59
CA GLN A 253 32.08 -6.04 -0.39
C GLN A 253 31.38 -6.24 -1.74
N VAL A 254 30.60 -7.31 -1.82
CA VAL A 254 29.65 -7.54 -2.92
C VAL A 254 28.30 -7.00 -2.46
N LEU A 255 27.84 -5.93 -3.11
CA LEU A 255 26.59 -5.26 -2.81
C LEU A 255 25.56 -5.58 -3.88
N LEU A 256 24.36 -5.98 -3.46
CA LEU A 256 23.17 -6.06 -4.32
C LEU A 256 22.23 -4.93 -3.88
N GLU A 257 21.94 -3.97 -4.75
CA GLU A 257 21.00 -2.88 -4.42
C GLU A 257 21.38 -2.08 -3.14
N ARG A 258 22.69 -1.89 -2.90
CA ARG A 258 23.33 -1.29 -1.70
C ARG A 258 23.28 -2.13 -0.42
N GLU A 259 22.65 -3.29 -0.44
CA GLU A 259 22.70 -4.24 0.66
C GLU A 259 23.92 -5.15 0.51
N PRO A 260 24.72 -5.36 1.57
CA PRO A 260 25.84 -6.27 1.52
C PRO A 260 25.35 -7.72 1.42
N LEU A 261 25.72 -8.37 0.31
CA LEU A 261 25.48 -9.78 0.08
C LEU A 261 26.63 -10.64 0.61
N LEU A 262 27.87 -10.17 0.42
CA LEU A 262 29.10 -10.83 0.87
C LEU A 262 30.14 -9.78 1.25
N THR A 263 30.83 -9.99 2.37
CA THR A 263 31.92 -9.11 2.85
C THR A 263 33.17 -9.96 3.10
N LEU A 264 34.32 -9.52 2.57
CA LEU A 264 35.60 -10.19 2.70
C LEU A 264 36.64 -9.23 3.31
N PRO A 265 37.35 -9.59 4.40
CA PRO A 265 37.07 -10.71 5.30
C PRO A 265 35.88 -10.43 6.26
N ASP A 266 35.17 -11.50 6.66
CA ASP A 266 34.12 -11.49 7.71
C ASP A 266 34.25 -12.73 8.63
N GLU A 267 35.44 -12.90 9.21
CA GLU A 267 35.84 -14.10 9.97
C GLU A 267 34.91 -14.41 11.15
N HIS A 268 34.48 -13.39 11.90
CA HIS A 268 33.60 -13.56 13.06
C HIS A 268 32.27 -14.20 12.68
N ASN A 269 31.64 -13.69 11.62
CA ASN A 269 30.34 -14.17 11.15
C ASN A 269 30.49 -15.54 10.46
N ALA A 270 31.58 -15.77 9.72
CA ALA A 270 31.89 -17.07 9.12
C ALA A 270 32.06 -18.17 10.16
N GLU A 271 32.80 -17.90 11.24
CA GLU A 271 32.93 -18.85 12.35
C GLU A 271 31.58 -19.11 13.03
N TRP A 272 30.82 -18.05 13.38
CA TRP A 272 29.53 -18.22 14.05
C TRP A 272 28.53 -19.01 13.18
N MET A 273 28.39 -18.64 11.91
CA MET A 273 27.42 -19.23 10.99
C MET A 273 27.86 -20.59 10.44
N THR A 274 29.08 -21.05 10.74
CA THR A 274 29.58 -22.38 10.35
C THR A 274 29.72 -23.30 11.56
N HIS A 275 30.48 -22.90 12.58
CA HIS A 275 30.84 -23.76 13.71
C HIS A 275 29.65 -24.09 14.61
N VAL A 276 28.79 -23.12 14.90
CA VAL A 276 27.58 -23.33 15.72
C VAL A 276 26.63 -24.33 15.05
N PRO A 277 26.16 -24.13 13.81
CA PRO A 277 25.22 -25.04 13.19
C PRO A 277 25.81 -26.43 12.88
N LEU A 278 27.02 -26.50 12.30
CA LEU A 278 27.61 -27.80 11.92
C LEU A 278 28.07 -28.62 13.12
N SER A 279 28.22 -28.00 14.29
CA SER A 279 28.40 -28.72 15.55
C SER A 279 27.10 -29.25 16.14
N LEU A 280 25.93 -29.03 15.52
CA LEU A 280 24.68 -29.71 15.92
C LEU A 280 24.44 -31.02 15.17
N HIS A 281 25.14 -31.25 14.05
CA HIS A 281 25.19 -32.55 13.39
C HIS A 281 26.44 -33.36 13.82
N PRO A 282 26.36 -34.68 14.05
CA PRO A 282 27.52 -35.49 14.48
C PRO A 282 28.63 -35.56 13.42
N GLN A 283 28.27 -35.70 12.14
CA GLN A 283 29.25 -35.82 11.04
C GLN A 283 28.69 -35.26 9.71
N PRO A 284 28.62 -33.93 9.52
CA PRO A 284 28.08 -33.34 8.29
C PRO A 284 29.08 -33.53 7.12
N ARG A 285 28.62 -34.10 5.98
CA ARG A 285 29.45 -34.28 4.77
C ARG A 285 28.93 -33.49 3.57
N GLU A 286 27.61 -33.50 3.39
CA GLU A 286 26.91 -32.78 2.32
C GLU A 286 26.12 -31.62 2.92
N VAL A 287 26.41 -30.39 2.48
CA VAL A 287 25.75 -29.18 2.99
C VAL A 287 25.10 -28.40 1.85
N LEU A 288 23.85 -27.97 2.05
CA LEU A 288 23.17 -27.01 1.18
C LEU A 288 23.07 -25.67 1.90
N VAL A 289 23.53 -24.60 1.26
CA VAL A 289 23.32 -23.22 1.68
C VAL A 289 22.24 -22.60 0.81
N VAL A 290 21.11 -22.25 1.42
CA VAL A 290 19.99 -21.54 0.78
C VAL A 290 20.19 -20.05 1.03
N GLY A 291 20.80 -19.35 0.07
CA GLY A 291 21.28 -17.98 0.21
C GLY A 291 22.81 -17.90 0.08
N VAL A 292 23.40 -16.80 0.57
CA VAL A 292 24.85 -16.61 0.53
C VAL A 292 25.45 -16.84 1.91
N ALA A 293 26.47 -17.70 2.01
CA ALA A 293 27.22 -17.91 3.24
C ALA A 293 28.18 -16.74 3.49
N PRO A 294 28.53 -16.42 4.76
CA PRO A 294 29.61 -15.48 5.02
C PRO A 294 30.93 -15.93 4.39
N ALA A 295 31.76 -14.98 3.98
CA ALA A 295 33.00 -15.29 3.27
C ALA A 295 33.95 -16.16 4.08
N GLY A 296 34.57 -17.13 3.43
CA GLY A 296 35.46 -18.12 4.05
C GLY A 296 34.72 -19.26 4.75
N SER A 297 33.38 -19.26 4.79
CA SER A 297 32.62 -20.37 5.38
C SER A 297 32.96 -21.73 4.75
N PRO A 298 33.09 -21.90 3.42
CA PRO A 298 33.43 -23.21 2.84
C PRO A 298 34.73 -23.82 3.39
N ALA A 299 35.76 -22.99 3.62
CA ALA A 299 37.01 -23.44 4.24
C ALA A 299 36.80 -23.91 5.69
N LEU A 300 35.98 -23.19 6.47
CA LEU A 300 35.62 -23.58 7.84
C LEU A 300 34.73 -24.82 7.88
N MET A 301 33.85 -25.01 6.89
CA MET A 301 33.00 -26.20 6.76
C MET A 301 33.85 -27.46 6.55
N GLN A 302 34.95 -27.36 5.80
CA GLN A 302 35.87 -28.47 5.60
C GLN A 302 36.47 -28.97 6.92
N LEU A 303 36.72 -28.09 7.90
CA LEU A 303 37.21 -28.48 9.23
C LEU A 303 36.22 -29.39 9.97
N HIS A 304 34.93 -29.34 9.61
CA HIS A 304 33.89 -30.22 10.13
C HIS A 304 33.79 -31.56 9.38
N GLY A 305 34.61 -31.79 8.36
CA GLY A 305 34.58 -32.97 7.50
C GLY A 305 33.61 -32.86 6.31
N VAL A 306 33.13 -31.66 6.00
CA VAL A 306 32.28 -31.40 4.83
C VAL A 306 33.09 -31.60 3.56
N GLN A 307 32.54 -32.34 2.61
CA GLN A 307 33.19 -32.70 1.35
C GLN A 307 32.61 -31.93 0.17
N HIS A 308 31.32 -31.59 0.23
CA HIS A 308 30.59 -30.92 -0.83
C HIS A 308 29.60 -29.90 -0.28
N VAL A 309 29.58 -28.73 -0.91
CA VAL A 309 28.72 -27.59 -0.57
C VAL A 309 28.03 -27.11 -1.84
N ASP A 310 26.70 -27.17 -1.85
CA ASP A 310 25.89 -26.45 -2.84
C ASP A 310 25.41 -25.14 -2.23
N GLU A 311 25.57 -24.03 -2.93
CA GLU A 311 25.15 -22.70 -2.47
C GLU A 311 24.26 -22.05 -3.52
N THR A 312 22.99 -21.79 -3.21
CA THR A 312 22.03 -21.21 -4.17
C THR A 312 21.91 -19.70 -3.96
N VAL A 313 22.21 -18.92 -4.99
CA VAL A 313 22.25 -17.44 -4.89
C VAL A 313 21.21 -16.73 -5.79
N GLY A 314 20.43 -17.49 -6.55
CA GLY A 314 19.27 -17.01 -7.30
C GLY A 314 19.56 -16.11 -8.51
N ASP A 315 20.83 -15.91 -8.87
CA ASP A 315 21.23 -15.26 -10.13
C ASP A 315 22.62 -15.74 -10.57
N GLU A 316 22.71 -16.15 -11.84
CA GLU A 316 23.95 -16.67 -12.45
C GLU A 316 25.12 -15.66 -12.42
N ARG A 317 24.86 -14.36 -12.52
CA ARG A 317 25.93 -13.35 -12.43
C ARG A 317 26.43 -13.18 -11.01
N ILE A 318 25.53 -13.29 -10.04
CA ILE A 318 25.91 -13.28 -8.62
C ILE A 318 26.75 -14.52 -8.34
N ALA A 319 26.33 -15.69 -8.82
CA ALA A 319 27.09 -16.94 -8.69
C ALA A 319 28.51 -16.84 -9.25
N GLN A 320 28.66 -16.24 -10.43
CA GLN A 320 29.97 -16.02 -11.06
C GLN A 320 30.87 -15.07 -10.27
N VAL A 321 30.31 -14.02 -9.64
CA VAL A 321 31.10 -13.09 -8.83
C VAL A 321 31.52 -13.73 -7.51
N ILE A 322 30.60 -14.40 -6.81
CA ILE A 322 30.89 -15.09 -5.55
C ILE A 322 31.89 -16.23 -5.77
N SER A 323 31.71 -17.03 -6.83
CA SER A 323 32.64 -18.13 -7.15
C SER A 323 34.07 -17.65 -7.35
N LYS A 324 34.26 -16.45 -7.91
CA LYS A 324 35.60 -15.87 -8.11
C LYS A 324 36.23 -15.31 -6.84
N LEU A 325 35.41 -14.91 -5.87
CA LEU A 325 35.86 -14.22 -4.66
C LEU A 325 36.02 -15.16 -3.47
N ASP A 326 35.21 -16.22 -3.38
CA ASP A 326 35.07 -17.01 -2.13
C ASP A 326 35.06 -18.54 -2.31
N ALA A 327 34.98 -19.07 -3.54
CA ALA A 327 34.85 -20.52 -3.74
C ALA A 327 36.18 -21.32 -3.73
N GLU A 328 37.33 -20.66 -3.56
CA GLU A 328 38.64 -21.34 -3.55
C GLU A 328 39.03 -21.82 -2.15
N ALA A 329 38.55 -23.02 -1.77
CA ALA A 329 39.04 -23.74 -0.59
C ALA A 329 39.61 -25.12 -1.00
N GLN A 330 40.85 -25.40 -0.60
CA GLN A 330 41.55 -26.62 -0.99
C GLN A 330 40.94 -27.86 -0.33
N GLY A 331 40.34 -28.76 -1.12
CA GLY A 331 39.86 -30.07 -0.63
C GLY A 331 38.39 -30.12 -0.23
N ILE A 332 37.61 -29.08 -0.55
CA ILE A 332 36.14 -29.09 -0.50
C ILE A 332 35.59 -28.76 -1.88
N ARG A 333 34.52 -29.45 -2.32
CA ARG A 333 33.85 -29.16 -3.58
C ARG A 333 32.75 -28.12 -3.34
N VAL A 334 32.96 -26.90 -3.81
CA VAL A 334 31.96 -25.82 -3.72
C VAL A 334 31.29 -25.63 -5.07
N ARG A 335 29.96 -25.66 -5.11
CA ARG A 335 29.16 -25.34 -6.28
C ARG A 335 28.21 -24.19 -5.96
N VAL A 336 28.52 -23.01 -6.48
CA VAL A 336 27.63 -21.85 -6.41
C VAL A 336 26.66 -21.89 -7.59
N LEU A 337 25.37 -22.01 -7.29
CA LEU A 337 24.28 -22.21 -8.23
C LEU A 337 23.54 -20.88 -8.46
N GLY A 338 23.39 -20.49 -9.72
CA GLY A 338 22.57 -19.35 -10.13
C GLY A 338 21.06 -19.57 -10.04
N ASP A 339 20.62 -20.79 -9.74
CA ASP A 339 19.21 -21.16 -9.57
C ASP A 339 18.57 -20.47 -8.36
N ASP A 340 17.27 -20.19 -8.47
CA ASP A 340 16.46 -19.70 -7.36
C ASP A 340 16.47 -20.72 -6.21
N GLU A 341 16.56 -20.20 -4.99
CA GLU A 341 16.83 -21.00 -3.80
C GLU A 341 15.76 -22.06 -3.56
N ARG A 342 14.47 -21.70 -3.77
CA ARG A 342 13.37 -22.64 -3.58
C ARG A 342 13.16 -23.53 -4.80
N ALA A 343 13.38 -23.01 -6.01
CA ALA A 343 13.30 -23.80 -7.23
C ALA A 343 14.28 -24.99 -7.19
N TRP A 344 15.53 -24.73 -6.78
CA TRP A 344 16.55 -25.77 -6.63
C TRP A 344 16.14 -26.84 -5.61
N VAL A 345 15.70 -26.44 -4.42
CA VAL A 345 15.23 -27.38 -3.38
C VAL A 345 14.08 -28.25 -3.89
N ARG A 346 13.18 -27.71 -4.72
CA ARG A 346 12.07 -28.48 -5.30
C ARG A 346 12.53 -29.45 -6.40
N SER A 347 13.47 -29.06 -7.25
CA SER A 347 13.90 -29.88 -8.38
C SER A 347 15.02 -30.87 -8.05
N THR A 348 15.81 -30.61 -7.02
CA THR A 348 16.97 -31.44 -6.71
C THR A 348 16.58 -32.85 -6.27
N THR A 349 17.41 -33.82 -6.65
CA THR A 349 17.36 -35.20 -6.18
C THR A 349 18.43 -35.49 -5.14
N GLU A 350 19.36 -34.56 -4.93
CA GLU A 350 20.43 -34.63 -3.94
C GLU A 350 19.86 -34.64 -2.51
N ARG A 351 20.65 -35.17 -1.59
CA ARG A 351 20.30 -35.35 -0.18
C ARG A 351 21.42 -34.81 0.71
N TYR A 352 21.09 -33.92 1.63
CA TYR A 352 22.05 -33.17 2.46
C TYR A 352 21.98 -33.59 3.94
N ASP A 353 23.12 -33.54 4.62
CA ASP A 353 23.22 -33.78 6.08
C ASP A 353 22.87 -32.51 6.86
N ALA A 354 23.15 -31.33 6.30
CA ALA A 354 22.74 -30.05 6.88
C ALA A 354 22.27 -29.07 5.79
N VAL A 355 21.22 -28.31 6.09
CA VAL A 355 20.73 -27.22 5.24
C VAL A 355 20.77 -25.92 6.04
N LEU A 356 21.51 -24.93 5.54
CA LEU A 356 21.65 -23.62 6.16
C LEU A 356 20.87 -22.58 5.37
N VAL A 357 19.74 -22.11 5.92
CA VAL A 357 18.91 -21.07 5.32
C VAL A 357 19.41 -19.69 5.74
N GLN A 358 20.20 -19.08 4.84
CA GLN A 358 20.82 -17.76 4.95
C GLN A 358 20.05 -16.70 4.16
N SER A 359 18.73 -16.65 4.35
CA SER A 359 17.90 -15.70 3.64
C SER A 359 17.94 -14.31 4.27
N MET A 360 17.73 -13.28 3.44
CA MET A 360 17.38 -11.95 3.91
C MET A 360 16.10 -11.98 4.77
N PRO A 361 15.87 -10.96 5.62
CA PRO A 361 14.63 -10.85 6.41
C PRO A 361 13.38 -11.06 5.56
N PRO A 362 12.32 -11.76 6.05
CA PRO A 362 11.11 -12.04 5.27
C PRO A 362 10.17 -10.82 5.14
N THR A 363 10.74 -9.61 5.03
CA THR A 363 10.03 -8.35 4.78
C THR A 363 9.56 -8.22 3.33
N SER A 364 10.03 -9.11 2.45
CA SER A 364 9.55 -9.28 1.09
C SER A 364 8.76 -10.57 0.92
N VAL A 365 7.85 -10.61 -0.04
CA VAL A 365 7.07 -11.82 -0.36
C VAL A 365 8.02 -12.91 -0.87
N SER A 366 8.98 -12.52 -1.70
CA SER A 366 10.00 -13.43 -2.20
C SER A 366 10.87 -14.03 -1.09
N GLY A 367 11.16 -13.27 -0.02
CA GLY A 367 11.87 -13.80 1.15
C GLY A 367 10.95 -14.68 2.00
N ALA A 368 9.72 -14.24 2.24
CA ALA A 368 8.76 -14.92 3.12
C ALA A 368 8.35 -16.32 2.63
N ARG A 369 8.42 -16.60 1.32
CA ARG A 369 8.18 -17.95 0.77
C ARG A 369 9.20 -19.00 1.27
N LEU A 370 10.33 -18.58 1.85
CA LEU A 370 11.34 -19.43 2.49
C LEU A 370 11.04 -19.67 3.99
N PHE A 371 9.88 -19.17 4.45
CA PHE A 371 9.39 -19.32 5.82
C PHE A 371 7.94 -19.84 5.82
N SER A 372 7.63 -20.78 4.93
CA SER A 372 6.33 -21.47 4.86
C SER A 372 6.46 -22.95 5.19
N VAL A 373 5.36 -23.56 5.64
CA VAL A 373 5.28 -25.00 5.89
C VAL A 373 5.61 -25.78 4.61
N GLU A 374 5.15 -25.31 3.45
CA GLU A 374 5.43 -25.96 2.16
C GLU A 374 6.93 -25.97 1.85
N PHE A 375 7.63 -24.85 2.04
CA PHE A 375 9.08 -24.81 1.85
C PHE A 375 9.82 -25.72 2.84
N TYR A 376 9.43 -25.72 4.11
CA TYR A 376 10.07 -26.60 5.09
C TYR A 376 9.83 -28.09 4.82
N ARG A 377 8.68 -28.45 4.25
CA ARG A 377 8.45 -29.82 3.73
C ARG A 377 9.31 -30.13 2.51
N GLU A 378 9.52 -29.16 1.63
CA GLU A 378 10.45 -29.30 0.49
C GLU A 378 11.89 -29.51 0.98
N LEU A 379 12.33 -28.80 2.03
CA LEU A 379 13.63 -29.05 2.68
C LEU A 379 13.69 -30.42 3.34
N HIS A 380 12.64 -30.83 4.06
CA HIS A 380 12.56 -32.14 4.71
C HIS A 380 12.79 -33.28 3.71
N ARG A 381 12.22 -33.17 2.50
CA ARG A 381 12.42 -34.12 1.40
C ARG A 381 13.88 -34.27 0.99
N CYS A 382 14.69 -33.20 1.02
CA CYS A 382 16.10 -33.25 0.63
C CYS A 382 17.06 -33.49 1.80
N LEU A 383 16.57 -33.75 3.02
CA LEU A 383 17.42 -34.14 4.15
C LEU A 383 17.71 -35.64 4.14
N ARG A 384 18.91 -36.00 4.58
CA ARG A 384 19.26 -37.37 4.98
C ARG A 384 18.66 -37.71 6.34
N PRO A 385 18.51 -39.00 6.70
CA PRO A 385 18.15 -39.39 8.06
C PRO A 385 19.10 -38.76 9.09
N GLY A 386 18.55 -38.09 10.09
CA GLY A 386 19.35 -37.34 11.08
C GLY A 386 19.82 -35.96 10.63
N GLY A 387 19.47 -35.54 9.42
CA GLY A 387 19.83 -34.24 8.89
C GLY A 387 19.21 -33.08 9.66
N ILE A 388 19.87 -31.93 9.62
CA ILE A 388 19.45 -30.73 10.35
C ILE A 388 19.17 -29.56 9.40
N VAL A 389 18.15 -28.77 9.73
CA VAL A 389 17.87 -27.47 9.09
C VAL A 389 18.19 -26.38 10.08
N ILE A 390 18.93 -25.38 9.62
CA ILE A 390 19.27 -24.19 10.39
C ILE A 390 18.70 -22.98 9.67
N VAL A 391 17.78 -22.27 10.32
CA VAL A 391 17.17 -21.05 9.77
C VAL A 391 17.68 -19.84 10.51
N LYS A 392 18.32 -18.91 9.79
CA LYS A 392 18.68 -17.60 10.31
C LYS A 392 17.44 -16.71 10.34
N ALA A 393 17.11 -16.18 11.51
CA ALA A 393 16.04 -15.21 11.68
C ALA A 393 16.59 -13.81 11.99
N PRO A 394 15.96 -12.74 11.49
CA PRO A 394 16.34 -11.37 11.80
C PRO A 394 16.05 -11.02 13.26
N ALA A 395 16.84 -10.07 13.79
CA ALA A 395 16.82 -9.58 15.17
C ALA A 395 17.31 -10.57 16.23
N HIS A 396 17.92 -10.01 17.28
CA HIS A 396 18.35 -10.75 18.44
C HIS A 396 17.10 -11.04 19.28
N ALA A 397 16.82 -12.32 19.53
CA ALA A 397 15.70 -12.68 20.42
C ALA A 397 15.84 -11.90 21.76
N SER A 398 17.08 -11.72 22.23
CA SER A 398 17.50 -11.02 23.47
C SER A 398 16.86 -9.67 23.80
N TYR A 399 16.42 -8.91 22.79
CA TYR A 399 15.83 -7.57 22.97
C TYR A 399 14.65 -7.33 22.03
N ALA A 400 13.78 -8.34 21.89
CA ALA A 400 12.64 -8.30 20.97
C ALA A 400 11.41 -7.56 21.54
N GLY A 401 10.96 -6.51 20.84
CA GLY A 401 9.64 -5.92 21.03
C GLY A 401 8.50 -6.91 20.69
N ILE A 402 7.26 -6.56 21.02
CA ILE A 402 6.12 -7.49 20.84
C ILE A 402 5.95 -7.97 19.39
N GLU A 403 6.19 -7.11 18.39
CA GLU A 403 6.06 -7.48 16.98
C GLU A 403 7.18 -8.44 16.54
N GLN A 404 8.41 -8.25 17.02
CA GLN A 404 9.52 -9.19 16.79
C GLN A 404 9.22 -10.54 17.45
N ARG A 405 8.71 -10.57 18.68
CA ARG A 405 8.29 -11.82 19.35
C ARG A 405 7.22 -12.57 18.57
N ARG A 406 6.23 -11.86 18.00
CA ARG A 406 5.23 -12.50 17.12
C ARG A 406 5.86 -13.09 15.89
N MET A 407 6.77 -12.38 15.23
CA MET A 407 7.52 -12.89 14.06
C MET A 407 8.31 -14.16 14.41
N HIS A 408 9.12 -14.13 15.47
CA HIS A 408 9.88 -15.29 15.96
C HIS A 408 8.97 -16.48 16.30
N SER A 409 7.83 -16.23 16.94
CA SER A 409 6.84 -17.26 17.24
C SER A 409 6.16 -17.83 16.00
N GLY A 410 5.95 -17.00 14.96
CA GLY A 410 5.46 -17.44 13.65
C GLY A 410 6.44 -18.37 12.94
N ILE A 411 7.74 -18.02 12.93
CA ILE A 411 8.81 -18.87 12.37
C ILE A 411 8.88 -20.20 13.12
N ALA A 412 8.92 -20.15 14.45
CA ALA A 412 9.00 -21.36 15.28
C ALA A 412 7.77 -22.27 15.13
N SER A 413 6.56 -21.71 15.07
CA SER A 413 5.33 -22.48 14.86
C SER A 413 5.30 -23.14 13.48
N THR A 414 5.86 -22.48 12.46
CA THR A 414 5.97 -23.02 11.10
C THR A 414 6.97 -24.17 11.03
N LEU A 415 8.12 -24.06 11.71
CA LEU A 415 9.09 -25.16 11.82
C LEU A 415 8.52 -26.36 12.59
N ARG A 416 7.86 -26.11 13.73
CA ARG A 416 7.23 -27.16 14.56
C ARG A 416 6.06 -27.86 13.86
N ALA A 417 5.45 -27.24 12.85
CA ALA A 417 4.43 -27.88 12.03
C ALA A 417 5.01 -28.91 11.03
N THR A 418 6.34 -28.95 10.87
CA THR A 418 7.02 -29.81 9.89
C THR A 418 8.02 -30.78 10.53
N PHE A 419 8.77 -30.32 11.54
CA PHE A 419 9.83 -31.10 12.19
C PHE A 419 9.46 -31.45 13.63
N ALA A 420 9.86 -32.65 14.08
CA ALA A 420 9.57 -33.12 15.43
C ALA A 420 10.29 -32.33 16.53
N HIS A 421 11.55 -31.94 16.29
CA HIS A 421 12.38 -31.23 17.27
C HIS A 421 12.82 -29.88 16.72
N VAL A 422 12.58 -28.81 17.49
CA VAL A 422 12.98 -27.43 17.14
C VAL A 422 13.60 -26.76 18.37
N VAL A 423 14.82 -26.25 18.21
CA VAL A 423 15.58 -25.54 19.26
C VAL A 423 15.92 -24.13 18.78
N VAL A 424 15.76 -23.14 19.66
CA VAL A 424 16.07 -21.73 19.39
C VAL A 424 17.43 -21.40 19.98
N LEU A 425 18.34 -20.89 19.15
CA LEU A 425 19.71 -20.56 19.52
C LEU A 425 19.88 -19.04 19.56
N PRO A 426 20.14 -18.44 20.74
CA PRO A 426 20.50 -17.04 20.84
C PRO A 426 21.92 -16.80 20.31
N GLY A 427 22.18 -15.56 19.91
CA GLY A 427 23.47 -15.11 19.38
C GLY A 427 23.29 -13.88 18.50
N PRO A 428 24.36 -13.40 17.83
CA PRO A 428 24.35 -12.18 17.02
C PRO A 428 23.14 -12.12 16.09
N ASN A 429 22.78 -13.28 15.51
CA ASN A 429 21.48 -13.54 14.91
C ASN A 429 20.83 -14.73 15.61
N THR A 430 19.49 -14.71 15.73
CA THR A 430 18.75 -15.86 16.25
C THR A 430 18.75 -16.98 15.21
N LEU A 431 19.21 -18.18 15.58
CA LEU A 431 19.17 -19.36 14.72
C LEU A 431 18.11 -20.33 15.22
N TYR A 432 17.38 -20.96 14.31
CA TYR A 432 16.47 -22.05 14.63
C TYR A 432 17.03 -23.35 14.07
N ALA A 433 17.30 -24.31 14.94
CA ALA A 433 17.66 -25.66 14.55
C ALA A 433 16.41 -26.54 14.54
N ALA A 434 16.20 -27.28 13.45
CA ALA A 434 15.08 -28.20 13.30
C ALA A 434 15.53 -29.55 12.73
N SER A 435 15.01 -30.64 13.26
CA SER A 435 15.27 -32.01 12.79
C SER A 435 14.18 -32.97 13.27
N ASP A 436 14.06 -34.12 12.61
CA ASP A 436 13.28 -35.26 13.11
C ASP A 436 14.08 -36.13 14.07
N ALA A 437 15.42 -36.04 14.03
CA ALA A 437 16.26 -36.66 15.03
C ALA A 437 16.31 -35.79 16.30
N PRO A 438 16.49 -36.39 17.49
CA PRO A 438 16.64 -35.64 18.73
C PRO A 438 17.77 -34.62 18.65
N LEU A 439 17.43 -33.34 18.81
CA LEU A 439 18.39 -32.27 19.00
C LEU A 439 18.82 -32.20 20.47
N PRO A 440 20.02 -31.67 20.78
CA PRO A 440 20.44 -31.46 22.17
C PRO A 440 19.40 -30.62 22.92
N ALA A 441 19.17 -30.96 24.19
CA ALA A 441 18.32 -30.15 25.05
C ALA A 441 18.85 -28.71 25.11
N PRO A 442 17.98 -27.68 25.16
CA PRO A 442 18.38 -26.26 25.11
C PRO A 442 19.52 -25.91 26.07
N GLU A 443 19.51 -26.45 27.28
CA GLU A 443 20.53 -26.20 28.31
C GLU A 443 21.90 -26.83 28.00
N ALA A 444 21.93 -27.87 27.17
CA ALA A 444 23.12 -28.64 26.81
C ALA A 444 23.71 -28.23 25.45
N VAL A 445 23.05 -27.35 24.69
CA VAL A 445 23.50 -26.99 23.33
C VAL A 445 24.91 -26.41 23.34
N GLY A 446 25.18 -25.44 24.23
CA GLY A 446 26.50 -24.79 24.32
C GLY A 446 27.63 -25.76 24.62
N SER A 447 27.41 -26.72 25.54
CA SER A 447 28.43 -27.72 25.89
C SER A 447 28.64 -28.75 24.78
N VAL A 448 27.57 -29.17 24.08
CA VAL A 448 27.66 -30.09 22.93
C VAL A 448 28.46 -29.45 21.79
N ILE A 449 28.23 -28.17 21.49
CA ILE A 449 29.01 -27.45 20.48
C ILE A 449 30.48 -27.39 20.88
N GLY A 450 30.79 -26.98 22.12
CA GLY A 450 32.16 -26.92 22.62
C GLY A 450 32.88 -28.28 22.56
N GLN A 451 32.19 -29.36 22.94
CA GLN A 451 32.74 -30.73 22.88
C GLN A 451 33.01 -31.16 21.44
N ARG A 452 32.10 -30.90 20.49
CA ARG A 452 32.28 -31.29 19.08
C ARG A 452 33.39 -30.51 18.39
N LEU A 453 33.57 -29.24 18.73
CA LEU A 453 34.73 -28.46 18.24
C LEU A 453 36.03 -29.06 18.75
N ALA A 454 36.10 -29.41 20.04
CA ALA A 454 37.28 -30.06 20.62
C ALA A 454 37.56 -31.44 20.00
N GLN A 455 36.53 -32.27 19.81
CA GLN A 455 36.64 -33.60 19.17
C GLN A 455 37.15 -33.53 17.74
N ARG A 456 36.78 -32.47 17.01
CA ARG A 456 37.21 -32.22 15.63
C ARG A 456 38.54 -31.45 15.56
N ALA A 457 39.18 -31.19 16.70
CA ALA A 457 40.41 -30.39 16.82
C ALA A 457 40.30 -28.98 16.21
N ILE A 458 39.10 -28.39 16.21
CA ILE A 458 38.83 -27.05 15.68
C ILE A 458 39.07 -26.03 16.80
N ARG A 459 39.93 -25.04 16.53
CA ARG A 459 40.23 -23.94 17.45
C ARG A 459 39.78 -22.61 16.84
N PRO A 460 38.51 -22.22 17.03
CA PRO A 460 38.00 -20.95 16.52
C PRO A 460 38.65 -19.75 17.22
N GLY A 461 38.86 -18.66 16.49
CA GLY A 461 39.38 -17.41 17.03
C GLY A 461 38.31 -16.57 17.73
N PHE A 462 37.07 -16.62 17.25
CA PHE A 462 35.94 -15.81 17.74
C PHE A 462 34.92 -16.63 18.52
N VAL A 463 34.55 -17.83 18.04
CA VAL A 463 33.56 -18.70 18.70
C VAL A 463 34.20 -19.50 19.83
N THR A 464 34.73 -18.79 20.82
CA THR A 464 35.42 -19.38 21.97
C THR A 464 34.46 -20.10 22.91
N SER A 465 34.99 -21.01 23.72
CA SER A 465 34.22 -21.69 24.76
C SER A 465 33.58 -20.71 25.76
N ALA A 466 34.26 -19.60 26.07
CA ALA A 466 33.75 -18.54 26.93
C ALA A 466 32.58 -17.78 26.29
N LEU A 467 32.63 -17.51 24.98
CA LEU A 467 31.52 -16.89 24.27
C LEU A 467 30.30 -17.83 24.22
N LEU A 468 30.53 -19.11 23.93
CA LEU A 468 29.46 -20.12 23.90
C LEU A 468 28.79 -20.25 25.27
N SER A 469 29.55 -20.24 26.37
CA SER A 469 29.00 -20.34 27.72
C SER A 469 28.19 -19.11 28.15
N ASP A 470 28.54 -17.90 27.67
CA ASP A 470 27.74 -16.68 27.91
C ASP A 470 26.49 -16.64 27.03
N VAL A 471 26.65 -16.77 25.71
CA VAL A 471 25.56 -16.59 24.74
C VAL A 471 24.52 -17.70 24.88
N MET A 472 24.95 -18.95 25.11
CA MET A 472 24.08 -20.11 25.29
C MET A 472 23.90 -20.49 26.76
N ALA A 473 24.06 -19.53 27.67
CA ALA A 473 23.72 -19.72 29.08
C ALA A 473 22.27 -20.19 29.22
N LYS A 474 22.01 -21.07 30.21
CA LYS A 474 20.69 -21.65 30.48
C LYS A 474 19.55 -20.62 30.47
N GLN A 475 19.78 -19.46 31.06
CA GLN A 475 18.78 -18.39 31.12
C GLN A 475 18.51 -17.74 29.74
N ARG A 476 19.55 -17.47 28.95
CA ARG A 476 19.38 -16.89 27.60
C ARG A 476 18.70 -17.86 26.63
N MET A 477 18.99 -19.15 26.76
CA MET A 477 18.27 -20.22 26.02
C MET A 477 16.78 -20.24 26.40
N ALA A 478 16.46 -20.22 27.69
CA ALA A 478 15.07 -20.19 28.15
C ALA A 478 14.32 -18.91 27.71
N ASP A 479 14.99 -17.76 27.71
CA ASP A 479 14.42 -16.51 27.22
C ASP A 479 14.16 -16.56 25.71
N ALA A 480 15.11 -17.11 24.93
CA ALA A 480 14.96 -17.33 23.49
C ALA A 480 13.73 -18.19 23.16
N GLU A 481 13.53 -19.30 23.89
CA GLU A 481 12.34 -20.13 23.73
C GLU A 481 11.04 -19.41 24.13
N ARG A 482 11.06 -18.67 25.25
CA ARG A 482 9.91 -17.88 25.73
C ARG A 482 9.52 -16.76 24.77
N TRP A 483 10.47 -16.22 24.00
CA TRP A 483 10.17 -15.21 22.99
C TRP A 483 9.53 -15.77 21.73
N ALA A 484 9.84 -17.04 21.41
CA ALA A 484 9.28 -17.76 20.27
C ALA A 484 8.11 -18.70 20.63
N SER A 485 7.44 -18.45 21.76
CA SER A 485 6.35 -19.30 22.28
C SER A 485 4.95 -18.68 22.23
N LEU A 486 4.78 -17.48 21.64
CA LEU A 486 3.44 -16.93 21.46
C LEU A 486 2.63 -17.82 20.51
N THR A 487 1.34 -17.99 20.80
CA THR A 487 0.45 -18.76 19.93
C THR A 487 0.24 -18.03 18.61
N MET A 488 0.91 -18.52 17.56
CA MET A 488 0.80 -17.98 16.20
C MET A 488 0.45 -19.12 15.23
N PRO A 489 -0.41 -18.89 14.23
CA PRO A 489 -0.65 -19.89 13.21
C PRO A 489 0.61 -20.09 12.34
N ALA A 490 0.78 -21.29 11.82
CA ALA A 490 1.86 -21.60 10.89
C ALA A 490 1.70 -20.84 9.57
N SER A 491 2.81 -20.38 9.02
CA SER A 491 2.85 -19.66 7.75
C SER A 491 2.72 -20.63 6.57
N THR A 492 1.86 -20.31 5.60
CA THR A 492 1.67 -21.13 4.39
C THR A 492 1.86 -20.27 3.15
N ASP A 493 2.10 -20.90 2.01
CA ASP A 493 2.22 -20.21 0.72
C ASP A 493 0.96 -19.39 0.36
N ALA A 494 -0.23 -19.87 0.73
CA ALA A 494 -1.49 -19.16 0.50
C ALA A 494 -1.74 -18.02 1.50
N HIS A 495 -1.18 -18.14 2.70
CA HIS A 495 -1.30 -17.18 3.80
C HIS A 495 0.06 -16.98 4.49
N PRO A 496 0.96 -16.17 3.89
CA PRO A 496 2.34 -16.01 4.39
C PRO A 496 2.37 -15.09 5.61
N ILE A 497 1.94 -15.59 6.78
CA ILE A 497 1.81 -14.75 7.98
C ILE A 497 3.16 -14.20 8.46
N VAL A 498 4.25 -14.94 8.29
CA VAL A 498 5.60 -14.49 8.68
C VAL A 498 5.97 -13.21 7.93
N HIS A 499 5.54 -13.05 6.67
CA HIS A 499 5.72 -11.80 5.92
C HIS A 499 5.10 -10.60 6.64
N ARG A 500 3.83 -10.74 7.04
CA ARG A 500 3.10 -9.67 7.76
C ARG A 500 3.81 -9.30 9.05
N LEU A 501 4.20 -10.32 9.82
CA LEU A 501 4.84 -10.13 11.12
C LEU A 501 6.23 -9.49 10.98
N ALA A 502 6.99 -9.88 9.96
CA ALA A 502 8.27 -9.28 9.65
C ALA A 502 8.13 -7.83 9.16
N LEU A 503 7.10 -7.54 8.36
CA LEU A 503 6.78 -6.18 7.95
C LEU A 503 6.37 -5.32 9.16
N ASP A 504 5.50 -5.82 10.04
CA ASP A 504 5.10 -5.12 11.27
C ASP A 504 6.32 -4.89 12.19
N ALA A 505 7.21 -5.88 12.33
CA ALA A 505 8.44 -5.77 13.12
C ALA A 505 9.46 -4.79 12.52
N ALA A 506 9.67 -4.82 11.21
CA ALA A 506 10.56 -3.90 10.51
C ALA A 506 10.03 -2.46 10.58
N LEU A 507 8.72 -2.28 10.44
CA LEU A 507 8.07 -0.97 10.53
C LEU A 507 8.07 -0.44 11.97
N ALA A 508 8.06 -1.30 12.99
CA ALA A 508 8.25 -0.90 14.38
C ALA A 508 9.69 -0.40 14.66
N HIS A 509 10.69 -0.92 13.95
CA HIS A 509 12.09 -0.49 14.09
C HIS A 509 12.38 0.89 13.44
N LEU A 510 11.54 1.31 12.49
CA LEU A 510 11.69 2.58 11.75
C LEU A 510 11.06 3.79 12.48
N GLY A 511 10.59 3.62 13.72
CA GLY A 511 9.83 4.62 14.49
C GLY A 511 8.32 4.35 14.47
N ASP A 512 7.61 4.85 15.49
CA ASP A 512 6.19 4.61 15.77
C ASP A 512 5.24 5.16 14.68
N GLY A 513 5.14 4.52 13.51
CA GLY A 513 4.09 4.89 12.54
C GLY A 513 4.18 4.41 11.09
N GLY A 514 5.22 3.68 10.69
CA GLY A 514 5.47 3.34 9.28
C GLY A 514 4.35 2.53 8.58
N SER A 515 3.85 1.47 9.22
CA SER A 515 2.72 0.66 8.68
C SER A 515 1.41 1.42 8.68
N TRP A 516 1.30 2.37 9.61
CA TRP A 516 0.09 3.13 9.86
C TRP A 516 -0.08 4.29 8.87
N THR A 517 1.00 5.01 8.56
CA THR A 517 1.02 6.08 7.55
C THR A 517 0.59 5.57 6.17
N LEU A 518 1.04 4.35 5.79
CA LEU A 518 0.59 3.68 4.56
C LEU A 518 -0.90 3.34 4.59
N ARG A 519 -1.41 2.76 5.69
CA ARG A 519 -2.83 2.40 5.84
C ARG A 519 -3.74 3.64 5.84
N VAL A 520 -3.27 4.77 6.40
CA VAL A 520 -4.02 6.03 6.38
C VAL A 520 -3.93 6.74 5.04
N LEU A 521 -2.77 6.75 4.39
CA LEU A 521 -2.65 7.25 3.01
C LEU A 521 -3.57 6.47 2.07
N ALA A 522 -3.60 5.14 2.21
CA ALA A 522 -4.52 4.23 1.54
C ALA A 522 -5.99 4.59 1.80
N LEU A 523 -6.41 4.70 3.05
CA LEU A 523 -7.78 5.08 3.42
C LEU A 523 -8.17 6.48 2.96
N THR A 524 -7.24 7.42 2.99
CA THR A 524 -7.40 8.79 2.50
C THR A 524 -7.60 8.79 0.99
N ILE A 525 -6.81 8.02 0.24
CA ILE A 525 -7.01 7.85 -1.20
C ILE A 525 -8.31 7.11 -1.49
N ALA A 526 -8.68 6.10 -0.70
CA ALA A 526 -9.99 5.41 -0.79
C ALA A 526 -11.15 6.40 -0.62
N MET A 527 -11.09 7.24 0.40
CA MET A 527 -12.11 8.23 0.70
C MET A 527 -12.15 9.33 -0.37
N LEU A 528 -11.01 9.81 -0.84
CA LEU A 528 -10.93 10.79 -1.93
C LEU A 528 -11.48 10.20 -3.25
N ALA A 529 -11.18 8.93 -3.54
CA ALA A 529 -11.70 8.20 -4.70
C ALA A 529 -13.22 7.95 -4.60
N LEU A 530 -13.73 7.55 -3.43
CA LEU A 530 -15.18 7.39 -3.18
C LEU A 530 -15.93 8.73 -3.27
N VAL A 531 -15.28 9.84 -2.90
CA VAL A 531 -15.82 11.19 -3.04
C VAL A 531 -15.78 11.65 -4.52
N TRP A 532 -14.78 11.27 -5.30
CA TRP A 532 -14.65 11.61 -6.72
C TRP A 532 -15.57 10.79 -7.64
N PHE A 533 -15.79 9.51 -7.32
CA PHE A 533 -16.42 8.51 -8.17
C PHE A 533 -17.68 7.92 -7.55
N SER A 534 -18.54 8.74 -6.96
CA SER A 534 -19.75 8.24 -6.29
C SER A 534 -20.53 7.25 -7.20
N PRO A 535 -20.69 5.97 -6.79
CA PRO A 535 -21.20 4.89 -7.64
C PRO A 535 -22.60 5.18 -8.17
N ARG A 536 -23.38 5.99 -7.45
CA ARG A 536 -24.77 6.28 -7.80
C ARG A 536 -24.95 7.44 -8.77
N THR A 537 -24.04 8.42 -8.75
CA THR A 537 -24.17 9.64 -9.57
C THR A 537 -23.30 9.59 -10.82
N ARG A 538 -22.19 8.84 -10.78
CA ARG A 538 -21.25 8.66 -11.88
C ARG A 538 -20.91 7.18 -12.05
N PRO A 539 -21.90 6.33 -12.37
CA PRO A 539 -21.72 4.88 -12.37
C PRO A 539 -20.68 4.44 -13.42
N VAL A 540 -20.56 5.14 -14.55
CA VAL A 540 -19.51 4.81 -15.53
C VAL A 540 -18.12 5.21 -15.02
N SER A 541 -17.97 6.35 -14.34
CA SER A 541 -16.69 6.72 -13.72
C SER A 541 -16.28 5.77 -12.60
N PHE A 542 -17.23 5.34 -11.75
CA PHE A 542 -16.96 4.33 -10.74
C PHE A 542 -16.57 2.99 -11.36
N SER A 543 -17.25 2.60 -12.42
CA SER A 543 -16.94 1.39 -13.18
C SER A 543 -15.51 1.44 -13.76
N VAL A 544 -15.08 2.55 -14.35
CA VAL A 544 -13.68 2.75 -14.80
C VAL A 544 -12.70 2.70 -13.62
N ALA A 545 -12.95 3.43 -12.53
CA ALA A 545 -12.06 3.43 -11.37
C ALA A 545 -11.92 2.04 -10.75
N SER A 546 -13.03 1.30 -10.62
CA SER A 546 -13.04 -0.08 -10.13
C SER A 546 -12.30 -1.04 -11.07
N THR A 547 -12.22 -0.72 -12.37
CA THR A 547 -11.47 -1.51 -13.36
C THR A 547 -9.97 -1.31 -13.17
N GLY A 548 -9.50 -0.07 -13.05
CA GLY A 548 -8.09 0.20 -12.73
C GLY A 548 -7.68 -0.43 -11.40
N PHE A 549 -8.57 -0.37 -10.40
CA PHE A 549 -8.37 -1.05 -9.12
C PHE A 549 -8.27 -2.58 -9.29
N ALA A 550 -9.25 -3.20 -9.94
CA ALA A 550 -9.30 -4.64 -10.12
C ALA A 550 -8.14 -5.15 -10.99
N GLY A 551 -7.84 -4.44 -12.08
CA GLY A 551 -6.75 -4.75 -13.00
C GLY A 551 -5.42 -4.81 -12.27
N LEU A 552 -5.06 -3.74 -11.53
CA LEU A 552 -3.80 -3.74 -10.79
C LEU A 552 -3.82 -4.70 -9.60
N ALA A 553 -4.88 -4.76 -8.80
CA ALA A 553 -4.94 -5.66 -7.64
C ALA A 553 -4.80 -7.14 -8.05
N LEU A 554 -5.50 -7.57 -9.11
CA LEU A 554 -5.38 -8.94 -9.62
C LEU A 554 -4.04 -9.20 -10.30
N GLN A 555 -3.47 -8.20 -10.99
CA GLN A 555 -2.13 -8.34 -11.56
C GLN A 555 -1.07 -8.53 -10.45
N LEU A 556 -1.17 -7.78 -9.35
CA LEU A 556 -0.32 -7.95 -8.18
C LEU A 556 -0.53 -9.35 -7.55
N VAL A 557 -1.77 -9.80 -7.38
CA VAL A 557 -2.08 -11.17 -6.91
C VAL A 557 -1.45 -12.24 -7.83
N LEU A 558 -1.53 -12.08 -9.15
CA LEU A 558 -0.92 -12.98 -10.12
C LEU A 558 0.60 -13.00 -10.01
N MET A 559 1.24 -11.84 -9.77
CA MET A 559 2.68 -11.77 -9.52
C MET A 559 3.06 -12.54 -8.25
N LEU A 560 2.28 -12.46 -7.17
CA LEU A 560 2.53 -13.22 -5.95
C LEU A 560 2.41 -14.73 -6.20
N ILE A 561 1.31 -15.16 -6.85
CA ILE A 561 1.11 -16.58 -7.19
C ILE A 561 2.30 -17.08 -8.00
N TYR A 562 2.78 -16.28 -8.97
CA TYR A 562 3.94 -16.62 -9.78
C TYR A 562 5.23 -16.75 -8.95
N GLN A 563 5.52 -15.76 -8.10
CA GLN A 563 6.72 -15.72 -7.27
C GLN A 563 6.78 -16.90 -6.28
N THR A 564 5.62 -17.34 -5.79
CA THR A 564 5.51 -18.50 -4.90
C THR A 564 5.57 -19.83 -5.67
N ALA A 565 4.92 -19.92 -6.83
CA ALA A 565 4.81 -21.18 -7.58
C ALA A 565 6.06 -21.50 -8.42
N VAL A 566 6.59 -20.51 -9.13
CA VAL A 566 7.69 -20.68 -10.10
C VAL A 566 9.04 -20.36 -9.49
N ALA A 567 9.03 -19.61 -8.38
CA ALA A 567 10.22 -19.15 -7.69
C ALA A 567 11.18 -18.41 -8.64
N ALA A 568 10.69 -17.36 -9.29
CA ALA A 568 11.50 -16.47 -10.12
C ALA A 568 11.08 -15.01 -9.87
N LEU A 569 12.03 -14.14 -9.47
CA LEU A 569 11.69 -12.83 -8.88
C LEU A 569 11.26 -11.75 -9.87
N TYR A 570 12.06 -11.44 -10.90
CA TYR A 570 11.95 -10.14 -11.61
C TYR A 570 11.80 -10.22 -13.14
N ARG A 571 12.50 -11.14 -13.82
CA ARG A 571 12.43 -11.22 -15.30
C ARG A 571 11.02 -11.55 -15.78
N ASP A 572 10.37 -12.50 -15.11
CA ASP A 572 9.06 -12.99 -15.52
C ASP A 572 7.90 -12.07 -15.05
N VAL A 573 8.13 -11.20 -14.07
CA VAL A 573 7.17 -10.14 -13.67
C VAL A 573 6.95 -9.15 -14.82
N ALA A 574 8.02 -8.82 -15.55
CA ALA A 574 7.93 -7.97 -16.74
C ALA A 574 7.17 -8.68 -17.88
N LEU A 575 7.31 -10.00 -18.02
CA LEU A 575 6.52 -10.80 -18.96
C LEU A 575 5.03 -10.81 -18.61
N VAL A 576 4.67 -11.04 -17.34
CA VAL A 576 3.28 -11.01 -16.86
C VAL A 576 2.65 -9.63 -17.11
N THR A 577 3.40 -8.56 -16.87
CA THR A 577 2.96 -7.19 -17.14
C THR A 577 2.80 -6.92 -18.63
N ALA A 578 3.74 -7.38 -19.46
CA ALA A 578 3.65 -7.24 -20.91
C ALA A 578 2.46 -8.01 -21.49
N ALA A 579 2.19 -9.22 -20.99
CA ALA A 579 1.02 -10.02 -21.36
C ALA A 579 -0.28 -9.31 -21.00
N PHE A 580 -0.39 -8.76 -19.79
CA PHE A 580 -1.52 -7.93 -19.38
C PHE A 580 -1.74 -6.72 -20.30
N MET A 581 -0.67 -5.99 -20.65
CA MET A 581 -0.77 -4.81 -21.52
C MET A 581 -1.15 -5.21 -22.95
N ALA A 582 -0.51 -6.24 -23.52
CA ALA A 582 -0.86 -6.75 -24.85
C ALA A 582 -2.33 -7.20 -24.93
N ALA A 583 -2.80 -7.91 -23.90
CA ALA A 583 -4.19 -8.32 -23.81
C ALA A 583 -5.15 -7.14 -23.59
N SER A 584 -4.76 -6.13 -22.82
CA SER A 584 -5.53 -4.88 -22.66
C SER A 584 -5.67 -4.12 -23.97
N CYS A 585 -4.62 -4.10 -24.79
CA CYS A 585 -4.68 -3.55 -26.16
C CYS A 585 -5.67 -4.35 -27.02
N ALA A 586 -5.57 -5.68 -27.04
CA ALA A 586 -6.48 -6.56 -27.78
C ALA A 586 -7.94 -6.41 -27.29
N GLY A 587 -8.15 -6.31 -25.99
CA GLY A 587 -9.44 -6.07 -25.36
C GLY A 587 -10.02 -4.70 -25.72
N THR A 588 -9.19 -3.65 -25.75
CA THR A 588 -9.62 -2.31 -26.18
C THR A 588 -10.04 -2.31 -27.65
N TRP A 589 -9.28 -3.01 -28.50
CA TRP A 589 -9.60 -3.18 -29.92
C TRP A 589 -10.92 -3.94 -30.12
N TRP A 590 -11.11 -5.08 -29.44
CA TRP A 590 -12.37 -5.83 -29.46
C TRP A 590 -13.52 -4.97 -28.94
N GLY A 591 -13.34 -4.37 -27.76
CA GLY A 591 -14.34 -3.54 -27.10
C GLY A 591 -14.77 -2.36 -27.96
N SER A 592 -13.89 -1.81 -28.81
CA SER A 592 -14.22 -0.73 -29.75
C SER A 592 -15.23 -1.15 -30.84
N ARG A 593 -15.34 -2.46 -31.13
CA ARG A 593 -16.30 -3.03 -32.09
C ARG A 593 -17.67 -3.34 -31.48
N LEU A 594 -17.75 -3.41 -30.15
CA LEU A 594 -18.98 -3.67 -29.42
C LEU A 594 -19.84 -2.40 -29.28
N GLY A 595 -21.15 -2.57 -29.06
CA GLY A 595 -22.05 -1.46 -28.74
C GLY A 595 -21.81 -0.91 -27.33
N ALA A 596 -21.52 0.39 -27.20
CA ALA A 596 -21.23 1.06 -25.94
C ALA A 596 -22.51 1.33 -25.09
N THR A 597 -23.19 0.25 -24.69
CA THR A 597 -24.40 0.31 -23.86
C THR A 597 -24.09 0.11 -22.38
N ARG A 598 -24.97 0.59 -21.49
CA ARG A 598 -24.87 0.30 -20.05
C ARG A 598 -24.90 -1.19 -19.75
N ARG A 599 -25.68 -1.97 -20.50
CA ARG A 599 -25.74 -3.43 -20.36
C ARG A 599 -24.38 -4.07 -20.66
N ALA A 600 -23.69 -3.62 -21.71
CA ALA A 600 -22.35 -4.10 -22.03
C ALA A 600 -21.33 -3.80 -20.91
N LEU A 601 -21.44 -2.64 -20.26
CA LEU A 601 -20.62 -2.30 -19.08
C LEU A 601 -20.93 -3.21 -17.86
N VAL A 602 -22.20 -3.53 -17.62
CA VAL A 602 -22.59 -4.48 -16.55
C VAL A 602 -22.02 -5.88 -16.82
N VAL A 603 -22.15 -6.36 -18.06
CA VAL A 603 -21.59 -7.66 -18.45
C VAL A 603 -20.07 -7.69 -18.27
N SER A 604 -19.39 -6.59 -18.62
CA SER A 604 -17.95 -6.42 -18.37
C SER A 604 -17.60 -6.48 -16.88
N ASP A 605 -18.35 -5.78 -16.02
CA ASP A 605 -18.12 -5.81 -14.56
C ASP A 605 -18.33 -7.22 -13.99
N VAL A 606 -19.38 -7.93 -14.42
CA VAL A 606 -19.65 -9.31 -14.01
C VAL A 606 -18.56 -10.27 -14.49
N ALA A 607 -18.07 -10.11 -15.72
CA ALA A 607 -16.97 -10.91 -16.25
C ALA A 607 -15.69 -10.71 -15.43
N GLN A 608 -15.34 -9.48 -15.07
CA GLN A 608 -14.19 -9.21 -14.18
C GLN A 608 -14.38 -9.79 -12.78
N ALA A 609 -15.60 -9.73 -12.22
CA ALA A 609 -15.91 -10.36 -10.94
C ALA A 609 -15.76 -11.90 -11.01
N ALA A 610 -16.19 -12.51 -12.12
CA ALA A 610 -16.05 -13.94 -12.36
C ALA A 610 -14.57 -14.34 -12.51
N ILE A 611 -13.76 -13.57 -13.25
CA ILE A 611 -12.31 -13.79 -13.36
C ILE A 611 -11.64 -13.74 -11.98
N ALA A 612 -11.99 -12.74 -11.16
CA ALA A 612 -11.49 -12.63 -9.79
C ALA A 612 -11.94 -13.81 -8.91
N GLY A 613 -13.19 -14.26 -9.02
CA GLY A 613 -13.71 -15.43 -8.32
C GLY A 613 -13.02 -16.74 -8.74
N MET A 614 -12.80 -16.96 -10.03
CA MET A 614 -12.05 -18.11 -10.55
C MET A 614 -10.59 -18.09 -10.06
N MET A 615 -9.96 -16.91 -10.03
CA MET A 615 -8.61 -16.76 -9.49
C MET A 615 -8.56 -17.10 -8.01
N ALA A 616 -9.55 -16.66 -7.22
CA ALA A 616 -9.65 -17.01 -5.80
C ALA A 616 -9.78 -18.52 -5.59
N ALA A 617 -10.62 -19.20 -6.38
CA ALA A 617 -10.81 -20.63 -6.30
C ALA A 617 -9.60 -21.43 -6.79
N GLY A 618 -8.90 -20.94 -7.82
CA GLY A 618 -7.77 -21.63 -8.45
C GLY A 618 -6.40 -21.33 -7.83
N ALA A 619 -6.26 -20.29 -7.00
CA ALA A 619 -4.95 -19.82 -6.52
C ALA A 619 -4.12 -20.93 -5.86
N ALA A 620 -4.70 -21.68 -4.92
CA ALA A 620 -3.99 -22.76 -4.24
C ALA A 620 -3.55 -23.88 -5.20
N ALA A 621 -4.41 -24.23 -6.16
CA ALA A 621 -4.09 -25.24 -7.18
C ALA A 621 -2.95 -24.77 -8.09
N VAL A 622 -2.96 -23.49 -8.52
CA VAL A 622 -1.88 -22.93 -9.34
C VAL A 622 -0.56 -22.90 -8.58
N ILE A 623 -0.58 -22.56 -7.29
CA ILE A 623 0.63 -22.56 -6.43
C ILE A 623 1.21 -23.96 -6.28
N ALA A 624 0.36 -24.97 -6.13
CA ALA A 624 0.78 -26.37 -5.97
C ALA A 624 1.21 -27.05 -7.28
N CYS A 625 0.84 -26.48 -8.43
CA CYS A 625 1.20 -27.03 -9.74
C CYS A 625 2.69 -26.90 -10.07
N ASN A 626 3.18 -27.76 -10.96
CA ASN A 626 4.54 -27.68 -11.48
C ASN A 626 4.80 -26.32 -12.16
N GLY A 627 6.05 -25.85 -12.14
CA GLY A 627 6.45 -24.51 -12.57
C GLY A 627 5.93 -24.13 -13.96
N THR A 628 5.96 -25.03 -14.95
CA THR A 628 5.43 -24.74 -16.30
C THR A 628 3.91 -24.52 -16.32
N CYS A 629 3.15 -25.34 -15.59
CA CYS A 629 1.71 -25.20 -15.48
C CYS A 629 1.34 -23.89 -14.77
N ALA A 630 2.06 -23.55 -13.70
CA ALA A 630 1.88 -22.29 -13.00
C ALA A 630 2.19 -21.08 -13.91
N ARG A 631 3.27 -21.13 -14.71
CA ARG A 631 3.61 -20.10 -15.69
C ARG A 631 2.48 -19.85 -16.68
N ILE A 632 1.96 -20.92 -17.29
CA ILE A 632 0.87 -20.83 -18.27
C ILE A 632 -0.39 -20.26 -17.62
N ALA A 633 -0.77 -20.76 -16.44
CA ALA A 633 -1.96 -20.33 -15.73
C ALA A 633 -1.88 -18.84 -15.34
N VAL A 634 -0.73 -18.37 -14.85
CA VAL A 634 -0.55 -16.96 -14.49
C VAL A 634 -0.59 -16.06 -15.72
N VAL A 635 0.10 -16.41 -16.80
CA VAL A 635 0.09 -15.62 -18.04
C VAL A 635 -1.31 -15.58 -18.65
N ALA A 636 -2.03 -16.71 -18.66
CA ALA A 636 -3.41 -16.78 -19.09
C ALA A 636 -4.32 -15.89 -18.21
N GLY A 637 -4.13 -15.92 -16.88
CA GLY A 637 -4.80 -15.03 -15.94
C GLY A 637 -4.53 -13.56 -16.24
N ALA A 638 -3.28 -13.18 -16.49
CA ALA A 638 -2.90 -11.82 -16.83
C ALA A 638 -3.55 -11.36 -18.14
N CYS A 639 -3.57 -12.23 -19.15
CA CYS A 639 -4.29 -11.99 -20.40
C CYS A 639 -5.79 -11.80 -20.19
N ALA A 640 -6.43 -12.65 -19.37
CA ALA A 640 -7.87 -12.55 -19.09
C ALA A 640 -8.23 -11.23 -18.39
N VAL A 641 -7.48 -10.85 -17.33
CA VAL A 641 -7.70 -9.60 -16.61
C VAL A 641 -7.43 -8.39 -17.52
N GLY A 642 -6.36 -8.43 -18.31
CA GLY A 642 -6.00 -7.37 -19.25
C GLY A 642 -7.08 -7.19 -20.33
N ALA A 643 -7.47 -8.26 -21.01
CA ALA A 643 -8.51 -8.20 -22.04
C ALA A 643 -9.84 -7.66 -21.49
N ALA A 644 -10.27 -8.12 -20.31
CA ALA A 644 -11.49 -7.62 -19.68
C ALA A 644 -11.38 -6.11 -19.35
N SER A 645 -10.24 -5.66 -18.82
CA SER A 645 -9.98 -4.24 -18.53
C SER A 645 -10.02 -3.40 -19.81
N GLY A 646 -9.37 -3.86 -20.88
CA GLY A 646 -9.37 -3.18 -22.18
C GLY A 646 -10.76 -3.03 -22.79
N VAL A 647 -11.57 -4.11 -22.77
CA VAL A 647 -12.97 -4.08 -23.25
C VAL A 647 -13.77 -3.01 -22.49
N GLN A 648 -13.61 -2.97 -21.17
CA GLN A 648 -14.30 -2.02 -20.32
C GLN A 648 -13.92 -0.57 -20.62
N ILE A 649 -12.64 -0.28 -20.78
CA ILE A 649 -12.15 1.06 -21.10
C ILE A 649 -12.67 1.54 -22.46
N ALA A 650 -12.71 0.65 -23.47
CA ALA A 650 -13.27 0.97 -24.78
C ALA A 650 -14.78 1.24 -24.76
N LEU A 651 -15.54 0.49 -23.96
CA LEU A 651 -16.98 0.71 -23.77
C LEU A 651 -17.25 2.01 -22.98
N ALA A 652 -16.52 2.24 -21.89
CA ALA A 652 -16.70 3.39 -21.02
C ALA A 652 -16.32 4.70 -21.71
N SER A 653 -15.25 4.70 -22.50
CA SER A 653 -14.80 5.87 -23.27
C SER A 653 -15.87 6.36 -24.25
N ARG A 654 -16.64 5.44 -24.83
CA ARG A 654 -17.71 5.74 -25.81
C ARG A 654 -19.09 5.90 -25.17
N SER A 655 -19.18 5.83 -23.84
CA SER A 655 -20.44 6.06 -23.14
C SER A 655 -20.84 7.55 -23.17
N PRO A 656 -22.15 7.87 -23.17
CA PRO A 656 -22.63 9.26 -23.18
C PRO A 656 -22.13 10.10 -22.00
N GLU A 657 -21.97 9.48 -20.81
CA GLU A 657 -21.49 10.15 -19.60
C GLU A 657 -20.05 10.64 -19.75
N MET A 658 -19.23 9.88 -20.47
CA MET A 658 -17.80 10.13 -20.59
C MET A 658 -17.48 10.97 -21.82
N SER A 659 -18.17 10.73 -22.94
CA SER A 659 -18.01 11.50 -24.17
C SER A 659 -18.35 12.99 -23.98
N SER A 660 -19.28 13.32 -23.07
CA SER A 660 -19.66 14.70 -22.77
C SER A 660 -18.59 15.49 -21.99
N ARG A 661 -17.57 14.81 -21.44
CA ARG A 661 -16.49 15.46 -20.66
C ARG A 661 -15.29 15.88 -21.51
N GLY A 662 -15.41 15.77 -22.84
CA GLY A 662 -14.40 16.16 -23.81
C GLY A 662 -13.35 15.07 -24.07
N PRO A 663 -12.63 15.15 -25.21
CA PRO A 663 -11.61 14.16 -25.54
C PRO A 663 -10.33 14.38 -24.71
N GLY A 664 -9.63 13.28 -24.42
CA GLY A 664 -8.21 13.33 -24.06
C GLY A 664 -7.87 13.35 -22.58
N GLY A 665 -8.12 12.24 -21.86
CA GLY A 665 -7.43 11.98 -20.58
C GLY A 665 -8.32 11.71 -19.37
N THR A 666 -9.63 11.97 -19.44
CA THR A 666 -10.53 11.75 -18.30
C THR A 666 -10.64 10.27 -17.92
N VAL A 667 -10.91 9.38 -18.87
CA VAL A 667 -10.98 7.93 -18.60
C VAL A 667 -9.67 7.41 -18.04
N TYR A 668 -8.56 7.82 -18.67
CA TYR A 668 -7.21 7.45 -18.25
C TYR A 668 -6.89 7.90 -16.82
N ALA A 669 -7.19 9.16 -16.47
CA ALA A 669 -6.96 9.65 -15.11
C ALA A 669 -7.80 8.90 -14.05
N ILE A 670 -9.03 8.52 -14.39
CA ILE A 670 -9.92 7.76 -13.50
C ILE A 670 -9.41 6.33 -13.30
N ASP A 671 -8.98 5.68 -14.39
CA ASP A 671 -8.38 4.35 -14.40
C ASP A 671 -7.11 4.32 -13.53
N LEU A 672 -6.18 5.24 -13.78
CA LEU A 672 -4.94 5.40 -13.00
C LEU A 672 -5.20 5.70 -11.52
N MET A 673 -6.23 6.48 -11.19
CA MET A 673 -6.58 6.73 -9.78
C MET A 673 -7.08 5.47 -9.07
N GLY A 674 -7.86 4.64 -9.78
CA GLY A 674 -8.27 3.32 -9.31
C GLY A 674 -7.08 2.38 -9.09
N ALA A 675 -6.17 2.34 -10.07
CA ALA A 675 -4.93 1.58 -10.00
C ALA A 675 -4.03 2.07 -8.85
N ALA A 676 -3.86 3.38 -8.68
CA ALA A 676 -3.09 3.95 -7.58
C ALA A 676 -3.60 3.49 -6.21
N PHE A 677 -4.92 3.45 -6.05
CA PHE A 677 -5.54 2.94 -4.82
C PHE A 677 -5.22 1.46 -4.61
N ALA A 678 -5.32 0.62 -5.65
CA ALA A 678 -4.94 -0.78 -5.57
C ALA A 678 -3.45 -0.98 -5.23
N ALA A 679 -2.55 -0.19 -5.83
CA ALA A 679 -1.10 -0.29 -5.60
C ALA A 679 -0.78 -0.16 -4.11
N LEU A 680 -1.38 0.84 -3.46
CA LEU A 680 -1.08 1.16 -2.06
C LEU A 680 -1.66 0.18 -1.07
N ILE A 681 -2.84 -0.40 -1.34
CA ILE A 681 -3.54 -1.24 -0.35
C ILE A 681 -3.28 -2.73 -0.52
N THR A 682 -3.05 -3.20 -1.74
CA THR A 682 -3.11 -4.64 -2.04
C THR A 682 -2.01 -5.38 -1.28
N TYR A 683 -0.75 -4.96 -1.42
CA TYR A 683 0.38 -5.61 -0.73
C TYR A 683 0.56 -5.18 0.72
N THR A 684 0.19 -3.95 1.08
CA THR A 684 0.43 -3.44 2.44
C THR A 684 -0.66 -3.85 3.44
N LEU A 685 -1.87 -4.14 2.97
CA LEU A 685 -3.04 -4.35 3.81
C LEU A 685 -3.85 -5.58 3.41
N VAL A 686 -4.30 -5.67 2.16
CA VAL A 686 -5.31 -6.66 1.77
C VAL A 686 -4.73 -8.08 1.73
N VAL A 687 -3.61 -8.30 1.04
CA VAL A 687 -2.94 -9.61 0.95
C VAL A 687 -2.48 -10.11 2.32
N PRO A 688 -1.78 -9.32 3.16
CA PRO A 688 -1.39 -9.78 4.50
C PRO A 688 -2.56 -10.10 5.44
N SER A 689 -3.73 -9.48 5.21
CA SER A 689 -4.90 -9.66 6.08
C SER A 689 -5.83 -10.78 5.63
N LEU A 690 -6.05 -10.89 4.31
CA LEU A 690 -7.04 -11.79 3.71
C LEU A 690 -6.42 -12.95 2.92
N GLY A 691 -5.09 -12.97 2.76
CA GLY A 691 -4.39 -13.91 1.88
C GLY A 691 -4.64 -13.63 0.40
N ILE A 692 -4.10 -14.52 -0.44
CA ILE A 692 -4.19 -14.42 -1.90
C ILE A 692 -5.65 -14.56 -2.37
N ALA A 693 -6.34 -15.61 -1.93
CA ALA A 693 -7.73 -15.88 -2.33
C ALA A 693 -8.71 -14.82 -1.80
N GLY A 694 -8.57 -14.40 -0.54
CA GLY A 694 -9.43 -13.37 0.03
C GLY A 694 -9.26 -12.00 -0.64
N THR A 695 -8.07 -11.68 -1.13
CA THR A 695 -7.83 -10.47 -1.94
C THR A 695 -8.59 -10.53 -3.26
N ALA A 696 -8.54 -11.66 -3.98
CA ALA A 696 -9.29 -11.85 -5.22
C ALA A 696 -10.82 -11.80 -5.00
N LEU A 697 -11.32 -12.36 -3.90
CA LEU A 697 -12.74 -12.23 -3.51
C LEU A 697 -13.14 -10.79 -3.18
N CYS A 698 -12.26 -10.02 -2.53
CA CYS A 698 -12.48 -8.60 -2.29
C CYS A 698 -12.63 -7.82 -3.60
N VAL A 699 -11.77 -8.09 -4.59
CA VAL A 699 -11.89 -7.51 -5.94
C VAL A 699 -13.20 -7.91 -6.61
N ALA A 700 -13.60 -9.18 -6.52
CA ALA A 700 -14.89 -9.65 -7.04
C ALA A 700 -16.06 -8.87 -6.42
N GLY A 701 -16.02 -8.63 -5.10
CA GLY A 701 -17.01 -7.81 -4.38
C GLY A 701 -17.05 -6.36 -4.88
N VAL A 702 -15.90 -5.72 -5.09
CA VAL A 702 -15.82 -4.36 -5.65
C VAL A 702 -16.43 -4.30 -7.06
N LYS A 703 -16.17 -5.29 -7.92
CA LYS A 703 -16.76 -5.36 -9.26
C LYS A 703 -18.26 -5.66 -9.23
N ALA A 704 -18.74 -6.50 -8.30
CA ALA A 704 -20.16 -6.73 -8.09
C ALA A 704 -20.90 -5.44 -7.65
N LEU A 705 -20.29 -4.65 -6.76
CA LEU A 705 -20.80 -3.33 -6.38
C LEU A 705 -20.86 -2.37 -7.57
N SER A 706 -19.87 -2.40 -8.46
CA SER A 706 -19.86 -1.60 -9.69
C SER A 706 -20.96 -2.01 -10.66
N ALA A 707 -21.18 -3.32 -10.86
CA ALA A 707 -22.27 -3.84 -11.67
C ALA A 707 -23.63 -3.38 -11.13
N GLY A 708 -23.84 -3.47 -9.80
CA GLY A 708 -25.04 -2.99 -9.13
C GLY A 708 -25.25 -1.48 -9.29
N ALA A 709 -24.17 -0.70 -9.26
CA ALA A 709 -24.19 0.74 -9.49
C ALA A 709 -24.62 1.12 -10.93
N LEU A 710 -24.19 0.36 -11.94
CA LEU A 710 -24.59 0.54 -13.34
C LEU A 710 -26.05 0.13 -13.61
N LEU A 711 -26.54 -0.90 -12.92
CA LEU A 711 -27.93 -1.37 -12.99
C LEU A 711 -28.91 -0.40 -12.31
N ALA A 712 -28.44 0.37 -11.32
CA ALA A 712 -29.27 1.37 -10.67
C ALA A 712 -29.73 2.45 -11.67
N PRO A 713 -31.01 2.87 -11.64
CA PRO A 713 -31.52 3.87 -12.57
C PRO A 713 -30.77 5.20 -12.43
N ALA A 714 -30.12 5.64 -13.50
CA ALA A 714 -29.44 6.93 -13.52
C ALA A 714 -30.45 8.07 -13.41
N ARG A 715 -30.40 8.79 -12.28
CA ARG A 715 -31.20 9.99 -12.10
C ARG A 715 -30.45 11.20 -12.65
N LYS A 716 -31.07 11.92 -13.60
CA LYS A 716 -30.59 13.21 -14.09
C LYS A 716 -30.40 14.16 -12.91
N LEU A 717 -29.18 14.68 -12.74
CA LEU A 717 -28.90 15.83 -11.88
C LEU A 717 -29.24 17.11 -12.66
N ARG A 718 -30.04 18.01 -12.07
CA ARG A 718 -29.80 19.45 -12.27
C ARG A 718 -28.40 19.70 -11.72
N GLU A 719 -27.54 20.31 -12.53
CA GLU A 719 -26.12 20.58 -12.26
C GLU A 719 -25.81 20.72 -10.76
N ALA A 720 -25.33 19.63 -10.14
CA ALA A 720 -24.69 19.76 -8.83
C ALA A 720 -23.41 20.56 -9.06
N PRO A 721 -23.11 21.58 -8.23
CA PRO A 721 -21.86 22.30 -8.36
C PRO A 721 -20.70 21.31 -8.30
N SER A 722 -19.82 21.41 -9.29
CA SER A 722 -18.62 20.60 -9.52
C SER A 722 -17.57 20.67 -8.41
N LYS A 723 -17.89 21.29 -7.26
CA LYS A 723 -16.96 21.62 -6.21
C LYS A 723 -17.06 20.60 -5.08
N VAL A 724 -15.95 19.94 -4.83
CA VAL A 724 -15.75 18.97 -3.75
C VAL A 724 -16.18 19.60 -2.42
N PRO A 725 -16.80 18.87 -1.49
CA PRO A 725 -17.00 19.39 -0.15
C PRO A 725 -15.63 19.58 0.53
N GLY A 726 -15.14 20.82 0.48
CA GLY A 726 -13.98 21.31 1.24
C GLY A 726 -13.89 20.83 2.70
N PRO A 727 -15.00 20.70 3.46
CA PRO A 727 -14.90 20.17 4.83
C PRO A 727 -14.62 18.67 4.91
N ALA A 728 -15.03 17.87 3.91
CA ALA A 728 -14.69 16.44 3.87
C ALA A 728 -13.22 16.25 3.51
N ILE A 729 -12.69 17.07 2.59
CA ILE A 729 -11.25 17.14 2.32
C ILE A 729 -10.50 17.61 3.57
N ALA A 730 -10.95 18.67 4.24
CA ALA A 730 -10.29 19.20 5.43
C ALA A 730 -10.28 18.18 6.59
N LEU A 731 -11.38 17.45 6.82
CA LEU A 731 -11.45 16.36 7.80
C LEU A 731 -10.48 15.22 7.46
N VAL A 732 -10.48 14.79 6.21
CA VAL A 732 -9.56 13.73 5.73
C VAL A 732 -8.10 14.19 5.84
N VAL A 733 -7.80 15.42 5.43
CA VAL A 733 -6.45 16.01 5.50
C VAL A 733 -6.01 16.21 6.94
N ALA A 734 -6.87 16.67 7.85
CA ALA A 734 -6.51 16.84 9.27
C ALA A 734 -6.32 15.50 9.99
N VAL A 735 -7.16 14.50 9.70
CA VAL A 735 -6.96 13.12 10.19
C VAL A 735 -5.68 12.51 9.61
N SER A 736 -5.36 12.80 8.35
CA SER A 736 -4.11 12.36 7.72
C SER A 736 -2.89 13.07 8.30
N LEU A 737 -2.98 14.38 8.56
CA LEU A 737 -1.88 15.19 9.12
C LEU A 737 -1.59 14.82 10.57
N GLY A 738 -2.61 14.60 11.41
CA GLY A 738 -2.42 14.14 12.81
C GLY A 738 -1.90 12.70 12.94
N VAL A 739 -1.77 11.99 11.81
CA VAL A 739 -1.24 10.63 11.70
C VAL A 739 0.20 10.61 11.17
N ILE A 740 0.70 11.71 10.58
CA ILE A 740 2.09 11.78 10.11
C ILE A 740 3.01 11.90 11.33
N ASP A 741 3.73 10.82 11.58
CA ASP A 741 4.67 10.50 12.67
C ASP A 741 5.67 11.62 13.06
N SER A 742 5.96 12.61 12.19
CA SER A 742 6.77 13.78 12.58
C SER A 742 6.02 14.88 13.34
N THR A 743 4.70 14.76 13.52
CA THR A 743 3.86 15.77 14.21
C THR A 743 3.17 15.26 15.47
N GLU A 744 3.48 14.03 15.92
CA GLU A 744 2.80 13.37 17.05
C GLU A 744 2.82 14.21 18.33
N HIS A 745 4.02 14.63 18.73
CA HIS A 745 4.20 15.47 19.91
C HIS A 745 3.58 16.85 19.72
N VAL A 746 3.63 17.41 18.52
CA VAL A 746 3.14 18.76 18.23
C VAL A 746 1.61 18.81 18.25
N PHE A 747 0.93 17.83 17.66
CA PHE A 747 -0.52 17.76 17.61
C PHE A 747 -1.11 17.41 18.99
N TYR A 748 -0.49 16.48 19.71
CA TYR A 748 -0.87 16.18 21.10
C TYR A 748 -0.62 17.37 22.03
N ALA A 749 0.57 18.00 21.96
CA ALA A 749 0.88 19.18 22.76
C ALA A 749 -0.05 20.36 22.45
N LEU A 750 -0.39 20.58 21.17
CA LEU A 750 -1.37 21.60 20.77
C LEU A 750 -2.73 21.31 21.38
N THR A 751 -3.25 20.09 21.26
CA THR A 751 -4.61 19.75 21.73
C THR A 751 -4.74 19.71 23.25
N VAL A 752 -3.65 19.46 23.97
CA VAL A 752 -3.60 19.53 25.44
C VAL A 752 -3.22 20.93 25.95
N SER A 753 -2.80 21.84 25.06
CA SER A 753 -2.45 23.22 25.43
C SER A 753 -3.64 24.00 25.97
N ARG A 754 -3.39 24.86 26.97
CA ARG A 754 -4.39 25.77 27.52
C ARG A 754 -4.95 26.72 26.44
N GLY A 755 -4.12 27.14 25.49
CA GLY A 755 -4.53 28.02 24.39
C GLY A 755 -5.57 27.36 23.46
N TYR A 756 -5.38 26.09 23.13
CA TYR A 756 -6.36 25.35 22.33
C TYR A 756 -7.65 25.07 23.11
N ALA A 757 -7.57 24.70 24.39
CA ALA A 757 -8.75 24.54 25.24
C ALA A 757 -9.58 25.83 25.33
N LEU A 758 -8.91 26.98 25.46
CA LEU A 758 -9.56 28.30 25.43
C LEU A 758 -10.20 28.59 24.07
N ALA A 759 -9.51 28.30 22.96
CA ALA A 759 -10.06 28.47 21.62
C ALA A 759 -11.33 27.62 21.40
N VAL A 760 -11.32 26.36 21.82
CA VAL A 760 -12.49 25.48 21.77
C VAL A 760 -13.62 26.02 22.64
N LEU A 761 -13.34 26.49 23.86
CA LEU A 761 -14.35 27.08 24.74
C LEU A 761 -14.98 28.34 24.14
N VAL A 762 -14.16 29.24 23.58
CA VAL A 762 -14.63 30.46 22.90
C VAL A 762 -15.52 30.10 21.71
N VAL A 763 -15.13 29.11 20.90
CA VAL A 763 -15.97 28.62 19.81
C VAL A 763 -17.29 28.05 20.34
N LEU A 764 -17.28 27.21 21.38
CA LEU A 764 -18.50 26.64 21.96
C LEU A 764 -19.44 27.72 22.54
N LEU A 765 -18.89 28.73 23.23
CA LEU A 765 -19.65 29.87 23.73
C LEU A 765 -20.23 30.72 22.59
N ALA A 766 -19.46 30.93 21.51
CA ALA A 766 -19.96 31.60 20.32
C ALA A 766 -21.10 30.81 19.65
N MET A 767 -20.99 29.48 19.57
CA MET A 767 -22.06 28.62 19.03
C MET A 767 -23.32 28.66 19.89
N LEU A 768 -23.18 28.66 21.21
CA LEU A 768 -24.29 28.85 22.15
C LEU A 768 -24.94 30.22 21.96
N GLY A 769 -24.16 31.30 21.89
CA GLY A 769 -24.68 32.65 21.63
C GLY A 769 -25.42 32.77 20.29
N LEU A 770 -24.96 32.06 19.26
CA LEU A 770 -25.62 31.99 17.95
C LEU A 770 -26.90 31.14 17.95
N ALA A 771 -27.04 30.18 18.86
CA ALA A 771 -28.26 29.37 18.98
C ALA A 771 -29.45 30.23 19.40
N PHE A 772 -29.24 31.21 20.29
CA PHE A 772 -30.29 32.11 20.79
C PHE A 772 -30.66 33.26 19.83
N GLN A 773 -29.98 33.39 18.69
CA GLN A 773 -30.27 34.33 17.59
C GLN A 773 -30.79 35.74 17.97
N PRO A 774 -30.01 36.56 18.70
CA PRO A 774 -30.39 37.96 18.86
C PRO A 774 -30.38 38.68 17.49
N ARG A 775 -31.46 39.41 17.17
CA ARG A 775 -31.72 40.00 15.83
C ARG A 775 -30.54 40.80 15.27
N TRP A 776 -29.89 41.61 16.10
CA TRP A 776 -28.75 42.46 15.72
C TRP A 776 -27.52 41.67 15.24
N LEU A 777 -27.28 40.48 15.78
CA LEU A 777 -26.14 39.63 15.43
C LEU A 777 -26.37 38.94 14.08
N ARG A 778 -27.61 38.57 13.78
CA ARG A 778 -28.04 37.94 12.52
C ARG A 778 -27.78 38.87 11.33
N GLU A 779 -28.14 40.14 11.46
CA GLU A 779 -27.97 41.14 10.40
C GLU A 779 -26.50 41.39 10.08
N ARG A 780 -25.64 41.49 11.11
CA ARG A 780 -24.19 41.65 10.91
C ARG A 780 -23.53 40.45 10.24
N LEU A 781 -23.92 39.23 10.62
CA LEU A 781 -23.36 38.00 10.03
C LEU A 781 -23.74 37.83 8.56
N VAL A 782 -24.99 38.15 8.19
CA VAL A 782 -25.43 38.13 6.79
C VAL A 782 -24.70 39.19 5.96
N GLY A 783 -24.43 40.37 6.52
CA GLY A 783 -23.61 41.40 5.89
C GLY A 783 -22.17 40.97 5.63
N LEU A 784 -21.56 40.27 6.59
CA LEU A 784 -20.22 39.68 6.48
C LEU A 784 -20.17 38.55 5.43
N GLU A 785 -21.15 37.65 5.41
CA GLU A 785 -21.22 36.56 4.43
C GLU A 785 -21.37 37.09 2.99
N ARG A 786 -22.10 38.20 2.77
CA ARG A 786 -22.19 38.84 1.45
C ARG A 786 -20.85 39.42 0.98
N ARG A 787 -20.05 40.01 1.86
CA ARG A 787 -18.72 40.57 1.51
C ARG A 787 -17.72 39.49 1.10
N TRP A 788 -17.85 38.29 1.64
CA TRP A 788 -16.97 37.14 1.36
C TRP A 788 -17.53 36.16 0.31
N ALA A 789 -18.55 36.59 -0.46
CA ALA A 789 -19.22 35.78 -1.48
C ALA A 789 -18.28 35.16 -2.53
N VAL A 790 -17.16 35.82 -2.84
CA VAL A 790 -16.17 35.34 -3.82
C VAL A 790 -15.42 34.11 -3.28
N ILE A 791 -14.96 34.13 -2.03
CA ILE A 791 -14.22 33.03 -1.39
C ILE A 791 -15.15 31.86 -1.03
N THR A 792 -16.36 32.18 -0.56
CA THR A 792 -17.39 31.16 -0.27
C THR A 792 -17.87 30.44 -1.54
N ARG A 793 -17.89 31.10 -2.70
CA ARG A 793 -18.13 30.44 -4.00
C ARG A 793 -17.02 29.47 -4.40
N THR A 794 -15.79 29.66 -3.94
CA THR A 794 -14.63 28.79 -4.28
C THR A 794 -14.51 27.59 -3.33
N VAL A 795 -14.72 27.79 -2.02
CA VAL A 795 -14.49 26.78 -0.96
C VAL A 795 -15.80 26.12 -0.46
N ALA A 796 -16.97 26.63 -0.86
CA ALA A 796 -18.30 26.13 -0.47
C ALA A 796 -18.59 26.14 1.06
N LEU A 797 -17.82 26.91 1.84
CA LEU A 797 -17.96 27.12 3.29
C LEU A 797 -17.89 28.62 3.61
N SER A 798 -18.65 29.09 4.60
CA SER A 798 -18.53 30.45 5.14
C SER A 798 -17.28 30.59 6.04
N PRO A 799 -16.68 31.79 6.14
CA PRO A 799 -15.49 32.02 6.97
C PRO A 799 -15.67 31.63 8.44
N SER A 800 -16.84 31.89 9.02
CA SER A 800 -17.19 31.46 10.38
C SER A 800 -17.14 29.93 10.54
N ARG A 801 -17.66 29.19 9.55
CA ARG A 801 -17.61 27.72 9.56
C ARG A 801 -16.22 27.15 9.35
N LEU A 802 -15.36 27.84 8.60
CA LEU A 802 -13.96 27.45 8.47
C LEU A 802 -13.23 27.54 9.81
N VAL A 803 -13.50 28.59 10.60
CA VAL A 803 -12.96 28.75 11.96
C VAL A 803 -13.51 27.69 12.92
N GLU A 804 -14.83 27.49 12.94
CA GLU A 804 -15.45 26.44 13.76
C GLU A 804 -14.91 25.05 13.44
N LEU A 805 -14.80 24.70 12.15
CA LEU A 805 -14.27 23.42 11.72
C LEU A 805 -12.80 23.30 12.11
N SER A 806 -11.95 24.27 11.76
CA SER A 806 -10.50 24.20 12.05
C SER A 806 -10.19 24.07 13.54
N VAL A 807 -11.02 24.66 14.42
CA VAL A 807 -10.87 24.53 15.88
C VAL A 807 -11.44 23.22 16.42
N LEU A 808 -12.60 22.74 15.96
CA LEU A 808 -13.27 21.54 16.51
C LEU A 808 -12.80 20.22 15.86
N LEU A 809 -12.23 20.28 14.66
CA LEU A 809 -11.77 19.12 13.90
C LEU A 809 -10.67 18.33 14.61
N PRO A 810 -9.63 18.94 15.20
CA PRO A 810 -8.63 18.21 15.97
C PRO A 810 -9.24 17.46 17.17
N LEU A 811 -10.20 18.09 17.87
CA LEU A 811 -10.92 17.50 19.00
C LEU A 811 -11.78 16.29 18.59
N GLY A 812 -12.37 16.34 17.40
CA GLY A 812 -13.17 15.25 16.82
C GLY A 812 -12.34 14.14 16.18
N ALA A 813 -11.16 14.45 15.64
CA ALA A 813 -10.25 13.47 15.06
C ALA A 813 -9.54 12.63 16.13
N LEU A 814 -9.20 13.22 17.28
CA LEU A 814 -8.40 12.57 18.33
C LEU A 814 -9.00 11.26 18.87
N PRO A 815 -10.31 11.12 19.16
CA PRO A 815 -10.85 9.87 19.69
C PRO A 815 -11.04 8.80 18.61
N LEU A 816 -11.24 9.19 17.34
CA LEU A 816 -11.20 8.23 16.23
C LEU A 816 -9.77 7.75 15.96
N ALA A 817 -8.79 8.62 16.21
CA ALA A 817 -7.40 8.39 15.85
C ALA A 817 -6.50 7.86 16.97
N ARG A 818 -6.82 8.06 18.26
CA ARG A 818 -5.94 7.67 19.37
C ARG A 818 -6.73 7.30 20.64
N CYS A 819 -7.99 6.85 20.53
CA CYS A 819 -8.71 6.35 21.69
C CYS A 819 -8.24 4.95 22.05
N TYR A 820 -7.85 4.78 23.32
CA TYR A 820 -7.47 3.49 23.90
C TYR A 820 -8.64 2.50 24.01
N PHE A 821 -9.88 2.91 23.75
CA PHE A 821 -11.02 2.01 23.72
C PHE A 821 -11.32 1.56 22.30
N LYS A 822 -11.66 0.27 22.14
CA LYS A 822 -12.12 -0.31 20.87
C LYS A 822 -13.36 0.39 20.28
N ILE A 823 -14.16 1.05 21.12
CA ILE A 823 -15.34 1.82 20.72
C ILE A 823 -15.23 3.25 21.29
N PRO A 824 -14.71 4.22 20.52
CA PRO A 824 -14.54 5.61 20.96
C PRO A 824 -15.86 6.29 21.35
N TYR A 825 -15.79 7.34 22.18
CA TYR A 825 -16.91 8.17 22.66
C TYR A 825 -17.88 7.50 23.64
N LEU A 826 -18.19 6.21 23.48
CA LEU A 826 -19.07 5.46 24.40
C LEU A 826 -18.45 5.30 25.79
N PHE A 827 -17.14 5.05 25.86
CA PHE A 827 -16.44 4.75 27.13
C PHE A 827 -15.51 5.88 27.60
N CYS A 828 -15.59 7.06 26.99
CA CYS A 828 -14.69 8.15 27.38
C CYS A 828 -14.84 8.53 28.87
N HIS A 829 -16.07 8.52 29.39
CA HIS A 829 -16.38 8.86 30.78
C HIS A 829 -15.76 7.96 31.86
N THR A 830 -15.44 6.70 31.52
CA THR A 830 -14.75 5.75 32.40
C THR A 830 -13.24 5.71 32.19
N CYS A 831 -12.73 6.42 31.18
CA CYS A 831 -11.31 6.43 30.85
C CYS A 831 -10.48 7.11 31.95
N PRO A 832 -9.46 6.44 32.52
CA PRO A 832 -8.58 7.03 33.53
C PRO A 832 -7.53 7.99 32.93
N ARG A 833 -7.33 8.00 31.61
CA ARG A 833 -6.29 8.78 30.94
C ARG A 833 -6.78 10.20 30.61
N PRO A 834 -6.03 11.25 30.97
CA PRO A 834 -6.36 12.61 30.56
C PRO A 834 -6.06 12.80 29.06
N CYS A 835 -7.10 13.00 28.25
CA CYS A 835 -6.97 13.36 26.84
C CYS A 835 -7.77 14.64 26.55
N ALA A 836 -7.43 15.38 25.49
CA ALA A 836 -8.07 16.66 25.17
C ALA A 836 -9.61 16.56 25.06
N PHE A 837 -10.13 15.50 24.43
CA PHE A 837 -11.57 15.25 24.38
C PHE A 837 -12.15 14.93 25.76
N GLY A 838 -11.43 14.17 26.59
CA GLY A 838 -11.83 13.84 27.96
C GLY A 838 -11.88 15.05 28.89
N ILE A 839 -11.02 16.05 28.67
CA ILE A 839 -11.01 17.32 29.39
C ILE A 839 -12.17 18.21 28.93
N MET A 840 -12.42 18.28 27.60
CA MET A 840 -13.42 19.20 27.03
C MET A 840 -14.84 18.66 27.02
N ARG A 841 -15.06 17.34 27.15
CA ARG A 841 -16.40 16.71 27.11
C ARG A 841 -17.44 17.29 28.09
N PRO A 842 -17.11 17.70 29.34
CA PRO A 842 -18.12 18.19 30.28
C PRO A 842 -18.75 19.50 29.80
N TYR A 843 -18.04 20.24 28.95
CA TYR A 843 -18.51 21.48 28.34
C TYR A 843 -19.13 21.20 26.95
N LEU A 844 -18.50 20.34 26.15
CA LEU A 844 -18.92 20.04 24.78
C LEU A 844 -20.27 19.33 24.70
N ILE A 845 -20.53 18.33 25.56
CA ILE A 845 -21.75 17.53 25.47
C ILE A 845 -23.00 18.34 25.85
N PRO A 846 -23.03 19.08 26.98
CA PRO A 846 -24.17 19.94 27.30
C PRO A 846 -24.38 21.04 26.25
N ALA A 847 -23.32 21.69 25.78
CA ALA A 847 -23.42 22.70 24.72
C ALA A 847 -24.02 22.11 23.44
N ALA A 848 -23.57 20.92 23.03
CA ALA A 848 -24.10 20.22 21.86
C ALA A 848 -25.59 19.85 22.00
N LEU A 849 -26.02 19.40 23.19
CA LEU A 849 -27.41 19.07 23.48
C LEU A 849 -28.30 20.31 23.45
N ILE A 850 -27.89 21.40 24.10
CA ILE A 850 -28.63 22.68 24.12
C ILE A 850 -28.77 23.25 22.70
N VAL A 851 -27.67 23.30 21.94
CA VAL A 851 -27.68 23.82 20.56
C VAL A 851 -28.51 22.92 19.62
N ASN A 852 -28.70 21.64 19.95
CA ASN A 852 -29.52 20.73 19.16
C ASN A 852 -31.03 20.83 19.41
N LEU A 853 -31.49 21.48 20.49
CA LEU A 853 -32.92 21.68 20.76
C LEU A 853 -33.59 22.49 19.64
N ASP A 854 -32.87 23.43 19.03
CA ASP A 854 -33.30 24.19 17.85
C ASP A 854 -32.83 23.50 16.55
N ASP A 855 -33.60 22.52 16.06
CA ASP A 855 -33.44 21.87 14.74
C ASP A 855 -32.08 21.15 14.54
N ARG A 856 -31.55 20.50 15.59
CA ARG A 856 -30.30 19.71 15.55
C ARG A 856 -29.08 20.49 15.01
N ARG A 857 -29.00 21.80 15.26
CA ARG A 857 -27.98 22.68 14.67
C ARG A 857 -26.54 22.23 14.92
N PHE A 858 -26.23 21.67 16.08
CA PHE A 858 -24.87 21.20 16.36
C PHE A 858 -24.52 20.00 15.47
N CYS A 859 -25.38 18.99 15.42
CA CYS A 859 -25.19 17.83 14.54
C CYS A 859 -25.15 18.22 13.04
N GLU A 860 -25.91 19.23 12.66
CA GLU A 860 -26.08 19.71 11.30
C GLU A 860 -24.93 20.59 10.78
N LYS A 861 -24.34 21.41 11.67
CA LYS A 861 -23.49 22.55 11.28
C LYS A 861 -22.13 22.58 11.98
N ALA A 862 -22.00 21.94 13.13
CA ALA A 862 -20.80 21.98 13.97
C ALA A 862 -20.03 20.66 14.02
N CYS A 863 -20.77 19.55 14.11
CA CYS A 863 -20.20 18.22 14.26
C CYS A 863 -19.43 17.81 12.99
N PRO A 864 -18.13 17.48 13.06
CA PRO A 864 -17.35 17.09 11.87
C PRO A 864 -17.92 15.86 11.15
N LEU A 865 -18.37 14.84 11.90
CA LEU A 865 -19.00 13.63 11.36
C LEU A 865 -20.35 13.92 10.71
N GLY A 866 -21.18 14.73 11.38
CA GLY A 866 -22.49 15.15 10.84
C GLY A 866 -22.35 16.00 9.57
N LEU A 867 -21.35 16.88 9.53
CA LEU A 867 -21.05 17.74 8.40
C LEU A 867 -20.45 16.96 7.21
N ALA A 868 -19.61 15.95 7.48
CA ALA A 868 -19.15 15.00 6.47
C ALA A 868 -20.31 14.19 5.87
N GLN A 869 -21.19 13.63 6.70
CA GLN A 869 -22.39 12.91 6.22
C GLN A 869 -23.37 13.84 5.48
N ARG A 870 -23.50 15.10 5.89
CA ARG A 870 -24.30 16.13 5.21
C ARG A 870 -23.70 16.56 3.88
N ALA A 871 -22.37 16.61 3.77
CA ALA A 871 -21.71 16.86 2.51
C ALA A 871 -22.02 15.74 1.49
N CYS A 872 -22.01 14.49 1.94
CA CYS A 872 -22.52 13.34 1.17
C CYS A 872 -24.03 13.42 0.89
N GLU A 873 -24.79 14.17 1.69
CA GLU A 873 -26.23 14.40 1.51
C GLU A 873 -26.52 15.49 0.45
N ARG A 874 -25.72 16.56 0.37
CA ARG A 874 -25.92 17.66 -0.61
C ARG A 874 -25.73 17.24 -2.06
N THR A 875 -25.09 16.10 -2.30
CA THR A 875 -24.97 15.47 -3.62
C THR A 875 -26.20 14.62 -3.98
N ARG A 876 -27.24 14.55 -3.13
CA ARG A 876 -28.50 13.83 -3.37
C ARG A 876 -29.53 14.65 -4.16
N THR A 877 -30.36 13.95 -4.92
CA THR A 877 -31.61 14.50 -5.50
C THR A 877 -32.90 13.95 -4.90
N ARG A 878 -32.88 12.85 -4.13
CA ARG A 878 -33.98 12.39 -3.23
C ARG A 878 -33.47 11.25 -2.33
N SER A 879 -33.63 11.37 -1.02
CA SER A 879 -33.16 10.40 -0.02
C SER A 879 -34.05 9.14 0.05
N LEU A 880 -33.47 7.97 0.38
CA LEU A 880 -34.23 6.92 1.08
C LEU A 880 -34.77 7.50 2.40
N PRO A 881 -35.98 7.13 2.88
CA PRO A 881 -36.52 7.63 4.13
C PRO A 881 -35.57 7.32 5.30
N SER A 882 -35.64 8.12 6.37
CA SER A 882 -34.90 7.83 7.61
C SER A 882 -35.21 6.41 8.09
N LEU A 883 -34.33 5.83 8.91
CA LEU A 883 -34.47 4.48 9.47
C LEU A 883 -35.81 4.21 10.21
N GLY A 884 -36.74 5.16 10.29
CA GLY A 884 -38.10 4.96 10.75
C GLY A 884 -38.15 4.37 12.15
N LYS A 885 -38.96 3.31 12.35
CA LYS A 885 -39.04 2.57 13.61
C LYS A 885 -37.72 1.84 13.96
N ALA A 886 -36.96 1.39 12.97
CA ALA A 886 -35.65 0.76 13.19
C ALA A 886 -34.62 1.75 13.77
N ALA A 887 -34.77 3.06 13.48
CA ALA A 887 -33.94 4.10 14.10
C ALA A 887 -34.18 4.20 15.61
N LEU A 888 -35.44 4.08 16.04
CA LEU A 888 -35.80 4.12 17.46
C LEU A 888 -35.23 2.91 18.20
N VAL A 889 -35.35 1.71 17.60
CA VAL A 889 -34.78 0.47 18.16
C VAL A 889 -33.25 0.59 18.27
N ALA A 890 -32.56 0.98 17.21
CA ALA A 890 -31.11 1.15 17.23
C ALA A 890 -30.64 2.17 18.30
N ARG A 891 -31.39 3.26 18.49
CA ARG A 891 -31.09 4.27 19.52
C ARG A 891 -31.31 3.76 20.93
N LEU A 892 -32.42 3.05 21.18
CA LEU A 892 -32.70 2.43 22.47
C LEU A 892 -31.67 1.37 22.82
N VAL A 893 -31.26 0.55 21.85
CA VAL A 893 -30.16 -0.41 22.00
C VAL A 893 -28.85 0.30 22.32
N THR A 894 -28.53 1.40 21.63
CA THR A 894 -27.30 2.16 21.90
C THR A 894 -27.31 2.76 23.30
N LEU A 895 -28.42 3.39 23.72
CA LEU A 895 -28.56 3.98 25.06
C LEU A 895 -28.56 2.90 26.17
N GLY A 896 -29.22 1.76 25.93
CA GLY A 896 -29.20 0.61 26.84
C GLY A 896 -27.82 0.00 26.98
N ALA A 897 -27.08 -0.16 25.88
CA ALA A 897 -25.69 -0.62 25.91
C ALA A 897 -24.80 0.33 26.72
N VAL A 898 -24.94 1.66 26.55
CA VAL A 898 -24.21 2.65 27.38
C VAL A 898 -24.56 2.48 28.86
N ALA A 899 -25.85 2.36 29.19
CA ALA A 899 -26.34 2.29 30.57
C ALA A 899 -25.90 1.00 31.30
N VAL A 900 -25.80 -0.13 30.60
CA VAL A 900 -25.35 -1.41 31.17
C VAL A 900 -23.83 -1.51 31.25
N LEU A 901 -23.13 -1.12 30.18
CA LEU A 901 -21.67 -1.26 30.11
C LEU A 901 -20.96 -0.25 31.02
N TYR A 902 -21.55 0.93 31.25
CA TYR A 902 -20.95 1.94 32.13
C TYR A 902 -20.65 1.43 33.55
N PRO A 903 -21.63 0.92 34.32
CA PRO A 903 -21.38 0.44 35.68
C PRO A 903 -20.46 -0.79 35.70
N MET A 904 -20.57 -1.70 34.74
CA MET A 904 -19.66 -2.87 34.63
C MET A 904 -18.20 -2.46 34.44
N ILE A 905 -17.94 -1.46 33.59
CA ILE A 905 -16.59 -0.96 33.33
C ILE A 905 -16.09 -0.13 34.52
N ALA A 906 -16.98 0.60 35.21
CA ALA A 906 -16.62 1.35 36.41
C ALA A 906 -16.24 0.45 37.59
N SER A 907 -16.90 -0.71 37.75
CA SER A 907 -16.57 -1.69 38.79
C SER A 907 -15.28 -2.47 38.48
N ASP A 908 -15.05 -2.84 37.22
CA ASP A 908 -13.87 -3.60 36.75
C ASP A 908 -12.61 -2.70 36.61
N ARG A 909 -12.69 -1.43 36.98
CA ARG A 909 -11.58 -0.47 36.91
C ARG A 909 -10.50 -0.73 37.98
N GLN A 910 -10.85 -1.39 39.08
CA GLN A 910 -9.91 -1.65 40.19
C GLN A 910 -8.90 -2.77 39.88
N SER A 911 -9.17 -3.64 38.90
CA SER A 911 -8.32 -4.79 38.55
C SER A 911 -7.15 -4.48 37.60
N GLY A 912 -7.00 -3.23 37.15
CA GLY A 912 -5.88 -2.80 36.29
C GLY A 912 -5.97 -3.25 34.82
N ILE A 913 -4.95 -2.89 34.02
CA ILE A 913 -4.90 -3.07 32.55
C ILE A 913 -4.34 -4.46 32.15
N GLU A 914 -3.77 -5.21 33.09
CA GLU A 914 -3.11 -6.51 32.82
C GLU A 914 -4.03 -7.75 33.07
N GLY A 915 -5.31 -7.56 33.35
CA GLY A 915 -6.27 -8.63 33.62
C GLY A 915 -6.96 -9.22 32.37
N SER A 916 -7.74 -10.29 32.54
CA SER A 916 -8.63 -10.88 31.52
C SER A 916 -10.07 -10.34 31.55
N GLY A 917 -10.33 -9.31 32.37
CA GLY A 917 -11.64 -8.70 32.57
C GLY A 917 -12.19 -7.93 31.36
N THR A 918 -13.45 -7.51 31.46
CA THR A 918 -14.17 -6.80 30.38
C THR A 918 -13.53 -5.43 30.10
N PHE A 919 -12.99 -4.78 31.14
CA PHE A 919 -12.22 -3.55 31.03
C PHE A 919 -10.98 -3.73 30.16
N SER A 920 -10.18 -4.79 30.41
CA SER A 920 -8.98 -5.12 29.63
C SER A 920 -9.31 -5.52 28.19
N TRP A 921 -10.39 -6.28 27.96
CA TRP A 921 -10.82 -6.63 26.60
C TRP A 921 -11.26 -5.40 25.77
N LEU A 922 -11.87 -4.39 26.41
CA LEU A 922 -12.29 -3.15 25.76
C LEU A 922 -11.12 -2.17 25.53
N PHE A 923 -10.04 -2.29 26.31
CA PHE A 923 -8.84 -1.47 26.23
C PHE A 923 -7.86 -2.01 25.17
N LEU A 924 -7.30 -1.13 24.34
CA LEU A 924 -6.17 -1.44 23.48
C LEU A 924 -4.89 -1.31 24.30
N ASN A 925 -4.12 -2.40 24.39
CA ASN A 925 -2.79 -2.40 24.98
C ASN A 925 -1.70 -1.85 24.02
N THR A 926 -2.09 -1.13 22.96
CA THR A 926 -1.18 -0.54 21.97
C THR A 926 -1.66 0.84 21.53
N TYR A 927 -0.71 1.76 21.30
CA TYR A 927 -0.89 3.15 20.86
C TYR A 927 -1.38 3.26 19.39
N GLY A 928 -2.41 2.51 19.00
CA GLY A 928 -2.88 2.42 17.61
C GLY A 928 -4.39 2.51 17.44
N ILE A 929 -4.82 2.89 16.23
CA ILE A 929 -6.24 2.92 15.86
C ILE A 929 -6.72 1.50 15.62
N SER A 930 -7.81 1.13 16.30
CA SER A 930 -8.45 -0.17 16.11
C SER A 930 -8.93 -0.36 14.66
N ALA A 931 -8.53 -1.46 14.02
CA ALA A 931 -9.00 -1.84 12.68
C ALA A 931 -10.54 -1.89 12.61
N TRP A 932 -11.20 -2.22 13.73
CA TRP A 932 -12.66 -2.18 13.87
C TRP A 932 -13.24 -0.77 13.80
N VAL A 933 -12.57 0.23 14.38
CA VAL A 933 -13.02 1.63 14.35
C VAL A 933 -12.95 2.19 12.94
N LEU A 934 -11.90 1.87 12.19
CA LEU A 934 -11.79 2.24 10.78
C LEU A 934 -12.81 1.51 9.91
N ALA A 935 -12.97 0.20 10.09
CA ALA A 935 -13.95 -0.58 9.34
C ALA A 935 -15.38 -0.07 9.60
N ALA A 936 -15.72 0.20 10.86
CA ALA A 936 -17.01 0.78 11.24
C ALA A 936 -17.20 2.20 10.67
N SER A 937 -16.17 3.06 10.75
CA SER A 937 -16.22 4.41 10.19
C SER A 937 -16.35 4.41 8.67
N GLY A 938 -15.61 3.54 7.98
CA GLY A 938 -15.68 3.30 6.54
C GLY A 938 -17.05 2.75 6.13
N ALA A 939 -17.58 1.75 6.86
CA ALA A 939 -18.90 1.20 6.64
C ALA A 939 -20.00 2.26 6.86
N LEU A 940 -19.89 3.11 7.89
CA LEU A 940 -20.81 4.22 8.14
C LEU A 940 -20.76 5.28 7.03
N LEU A 941 -19.57 5.56 6.49
CA LEU A 941 -19.39 6.45 5.35
C LEU A 941 -19.98 5.84 4.07
N ILE A 942 -19.71 4.56 3.77
CA ILE A 942 -20.30 3.84 2.64
C ILE A 942 -21.83 3.82 2.77
N ALA A 943 -22.34 3.47 3.95
CA ALA A 943 -23.77 3.47 4.25
C ALA A 943 -24.40 4.86 4.08
N SER A 944 -23.66 5.95 4.32
CA SER A 944 -24.18 7.32 4.15
C SER A 944 -24.52 7.69 2.69
N PHE A 945 -23.96 6.98 1.70
CA PHE A 945 -24.35 7.11 0.30
C PHE A 945 -25.73 6.50 0.01
N PHE A 946 -26.18 5.55 0.85
CA PHE A 946 -27.45 4.83 0.68
C PHE A 946 -28.51 5.31 1.69
N VAL A 947 -28.17 5.47 2.97
CA VAL A 947 -29.06 5.82 4.09
C VAL A 947 -28.80 7.25 4.56
N ARG A 948 -29.84 8.00 4.95
CA ARG A 948 -29.67 9.37 5.48
C ARG A 948 -28.99 9.30 6.86
N ARG A 949 -27.80 9.89 6.97
CA ARG A 949 -27.03 10.07 8.22
C ARG A 949 -27.07 8.85 9.16
N PRO A 950 -26.62 7.67 8.71
CA PRO A 950 -26.78 6.40 9.45
C PRO A 950 -26.19 6.45 10.86
N PHE A 951 -25.09 7.19 11.05
CA PHE A 951 -24.50 7.39 12.37
C PHE A 951 -25.34 8.32 13.24
N CYS A 952 -25.61 9.54 12.77
CA CYS A 952 -26.37 10.54 13.55
C CYS A 952 -27.79 10.08 13.89
N ASP A 953 -28.44 9.32 12.99
CA ASP A 953 -29.81 8.87 13.19
C ASP A 953 -29.91 7.50 13.89
N GLY A 954 -28.86 6.67 13.92
CA GLY A 954 -28.92 5.30 14.44
C GLY A 954 -28.01 4.99 15.63
N ALA A 955 -26.77 5.50 15.63
CA ALA A 955 -25.72 5.04 16.56
C ALA A 955 -25.12 6.16 17.44
N CYS A 956 -25.38 7.44 17.12
CA CYS A 956 -24.82 8.56 17.87
C CYS A 956 -25.63 8.82 19.17
N PRO A 957 -25.01 8.76 20.37
CA PRO A 957 -25.72 9.00 21.62
C PRO A 957 -26.23 10.45 21.75
N ILE A 958 -25.46 11.47 21.33
CA ILE A 958 -25.90 12.88 21.35
C ILE A 958 -27.13 13.09 20.46
N GLY A 959 -27.12 12.50 19.26
CA GLY A 959 -28.25 12.55 18.33
C GLY A 959 -29.47 11.79 18.85
N ALA A 960 -29.26 10.64 19.50
CA ALA A 960 -30.31 9.84 20.12
C ALA A 960 -31.01 10.59 21.27
N THR A 961 -30.22 11.16 22.20
CA THR A 961 -30.74 11.93 23.33
C THR A 961 -31.48 13.19 22.88
N SER A 962 -30.91 13.95 21.93
CA SER A 962 -31.55 15.18 21.42
C SER A 962 -32.92 14.91 20.79
N ASP A 963 -33.08 13.80 20.05
CA ASP A 963 -34.36 13.45 19.43
C ASP A 963 -35.41 13.00 20.46
N LEU A 964 -34.99 12.25 21.49
CA LEU A 964 -35.89 11.81 22.55
C LEU A 964 -36.45 13.02 23.30
N VAL A 965 -35.58 13.97 23.67
CA VAL A 965 -35.96 15.22 24.33
C VAL A 965 -36.89 16.04 23.44
N GLY A 966 -36.57 16.24 22.15
CA GLY A 966 -37.44 16.99 21.24
C GLY A 966 -38.81 16.35 21.00
N ARG A 967 -38.94 15.02 21.06
CA ARG A 967 -40.26 14.34 21.01
C ARG A 967 -41.06 14.52 22.28
N LEU A 968 -40.40 14.50 23.43
CA LEU A 968 -41.03 14.76 24.73
C LEU A 968 -41.52 16.21 24.80
N GLU A 969 -40.69 17.17 24.39
CA GLU A 969 -41.04 18.59 24.30
C GLU A 969 -42.26 18.81 23.40
N LYS A 970 -42.28 18.25 22.18
CA LYS A 970 -43.45 18.33 21.30
C LYS A 970 -44.71 17.77 21.95
N ARG A 971 -44.65 16.57 22.55
CA ARG A 971 -45.81 16.00 23.26
C ARG A 971 -46.27 16.88 24.42
N TRP A 972 -45.34 17.51 25.13
CA TRP A 972 -45.63 18.38 26.27
C TRP A 972 -46.27 19.70 25.82
N LEU A 973 -45.75 20.32 24.76
CA LEU A 973 -46.31 21.51 24.13
C LEU A 973 -47.70 21.25 23.55
N THR A 974 -47.90 20.16 22.82
CA THR A 974 -49.24 19.81 22.29
C THR A 974 -50.24 19.54 23.41
N LYS A 975 -49.80 18.90 24.51
CA LYS A 975 -50.66 18.70 25.70
C LYS A 975 -50.95 20.01 26.42
N ARG A 976 -50.02 20.95 26.44
CA ARG A 976 -50.20 22.27 27.02
C ARG A 976 -51.14 23.15 26.18
N GLU A 977 -50.99 23.15 24.86
CA GLU A 977 -51.92 23.81 23.93
C GLU A 977 -53.34 23.23 24.10
N GLN A 978 -53.48 21.90 24.21
CA GLN A 978 -54.77 21.26 24.52
C GLN A 978 -55.36 21.71 25.86
N LEU A 979 -54.53 21.84 26.91
CA LEU A 979 -54.98 22.32 28.23
C LEU A 979 -55.31 23.82 28.24
N GLU A 980 -54.60 24.63 27.45
CA GLU A 980 -54.88 26.07 27.28
C GLU A 980 -56.19 26.26 26.48
N ASP A 981 -56.44 25.44 25.45
CA ASP A 981 -57.69 25.41 24.68
C ASP A 981 -58.88 24.93 25.53
N GLU A 982 -58.70 23.90 26.37
CA GLU A 982 -59.71 23.43 27.33
C GLU A 982 -60.02 24.50 28.40
N ALA A 983 -59.00 25.16 28.94
CA ALA A 983 -59.17 26.25 29.90
C ALA A 983 -59.84 27.50 29.27
N GLU A 984 -59.62 27.76 27.98
CA GLU A 984 -60.29 28.83 27.25
C GLU A 984 -61.76 28.48 26.94
N ALA A 985 -62.06 27.21 26.66
CA ALA A 985 -63.42 26.70 26.51
C ALA A 985 -64.21 26.76 27.83
N GLU A 986 -63.60 26.40 28.95
CA GLU A 986 -64.21 26.52 30.28
C GLU A 986 -64.50 27.99 30.65
N ARG A 987 -63.57 28.91 30.38
CA ARG A 987 -63.79 30.37 30.58
C ARG A 987 -64.94 30.90 29.73
N LYS A 988 -65.09 30.42 28.49
CA LYS A 988 -66.21 30.77 27.62
C LYS A 988 -67.55 30.20 28.13
N SER A 989 -67.55 29.01 28.73
CA SER A 989 -68.76 28.43 29.37
C SER A 989 -69.17 29.16 30.65
N ALA A 990 -68.21 29.54 31.52
CA ALA A 990 -68.46 30.27 32.76
C ALA A 990 -68.89 31.74 32.52
N SER A 991 -68.48 32.32 31.39
CA SER A 991 -68.98 33.60 30.88
C SER A 991 -70.45 33.53 30.43
N CYS A 992 -70.87 32.38 29.89
CA CYS A 992 -72.24 32.15 29.45
C CYS A 992 -73.20 31.93 30.62
N SER A 993 -72.77 31.25 31.69
CA SER A 993 -73.59 31.02 32.89
C SER A 993 -73.74 32.23 33.82
N ARG A 994 -73.00 33.32 33.60
CA ARG A 994 -73.20 34.61 34.29
C ARG A 994 -74.11 35.58 33.52
N ARG A 995 -74.56 35.21 32.31
CA ARG A 995 -75.48 35.98 31.47
C ARG A 995 -76.89 35.38 31.38
N VAL A 996 -77.12 34.27 32.07
CA VAL A 996 -78.45 33.70 32.37
C VAL A 996 -78.69 33.92 33.84
#